data_AF-A0A2I0PEM0-F1
#
_entry.id   AF-A0A2I0PEM0-F1
#
_cell.length_a   1.000
_cell.length_b   1.000
_cell.length_c   1.000
_cell.angle_alpha   90.00
_cell.angle_beta   90.00
_cell.angle_gamma   90.00
#
_symmetry.space_group_name_H-M   'P 1'
#
loop_
_entity.id
_entity.type
_entity.pdbx_description
1 polymer ?
#
loop_
_entity_poly.entity_id
_entity_poly.type
_entity_poly.pdbx_seq_one_letter_code
_entity_poly.pdbx_strand_id
1 'polypeptide(L)'
;MQFSSMQFPVSLAGIALFVLVIFACPPVLGADMIVSESLPGGQVGVLDAAAPDGPSDPAEVEAFLDEIMPAAIARYNVPGATVVVVKDGKVVAFKGYGYRDLANRTPVDAATTTFRIGSISKLFTWTSVMQLAEEGKIDLDTDVNTYLKDMKVPDTYPGQPLTMRHLMTHTAGFEDSSLHMTGMDPEDLISTRQYCQENIPARVNPPGKVSRYSNYGTTLAAVVVEDVSGMPFEQYLQTRILTPLAMKDTSIREKLPPELAVKLAQGYSFANSENKPADDFIFVVGPAGSITSTAPDMAKFMIAHLQNGTYGNATILAPETAELMHARAFENDPRITGMCLGFYEQYYNGRRAIVHGGDTDTFHSLFFLLPEEKTGFFVSGSSAGGRGVRNALFTSFMDHYYPAEPRVLPVPDPSASARLRQFDGSYRSNRHNYAGFEKYFSLPDPLNVAASPDGTLIITGSSGPVAYVEVEPGVFSPADGSRPADGDVVFHAAADGSYDFFMYRNNPAMVYDRVPWYAMKSFGDNLKTAAGLVLATVLLWPLLALFRRMHKIPDPSAPKPAGIARWIAGSAALALLVFVFVLVPWISSDVEILTIYMQTQAVPAALTAVLTLPVIVLVLTVAAILSTVPAWRSEYWTLPHRVHYTAVVGALIAMLWWVNVNNLWVFCL
;
A
#
# COMPACT_ATOMS: atom_id res chain seq x y z
N MET A 1 16.91 55.72 -58.73
CA MET A 1 18.28 55.71 -58.15
C MET A 1 18.12 55.49 -56.65
N GLN A 2 18.43 54.27 -56.19
CA GLN A 2 19.48 53.96 -55.19
C GLN A 2 19.17 54.51 -53.78
N PHE A 3 18.61 53.69 -52.89
CA PHE A 3 19.17 52.59 -52.07
C PHE A 3 19.56 53.03 -50.65
N SER A 4 18.84 52.40 -49.74
CA SER A 4 18.77 52.49 -48.30
C SER A 4 20.09 52.49 -47.54
N SER A 5 20.12 53.36 -46.52
CA SER A 5 21.05 53.40 -45.41
C SER A 5 20.67 52.39 -44.32
N MET A 6 21.61 51.56 -43.87
CA MET A 6 21.76 51.20 -42.45
C MET A 6 23.10 50.50 -42.25
N GLN A 7 23.93 51.09 -41.39
CA GLN A 7 25.23 50.56 -40.99
C GLN A 7 25.40 50.67 -39.48
N PHE A 8 25.84 49.54 -38.90
CA PHE A 8 26.50 49.30 -37.60
C PHE A 8 25.67 49.27 -36.30
N PRO A 9 26.14 48.58 -35.22
CA PRO A 9 27.09 47.45 -35.14
C PRO A 9 26.62 46.29 -34.22
N VAL A 10 27.21 45.11 -34.41
CA VAL A 10 27.17 44.00 -33.44
C VAL A 10 28.09 44.34 -32.27
N SER A 11 27.56 44.37 -31.04
CA SER A 11 28.37 44.49 -29.83
C SER A 11 28.22 43.26 -28.93
N LEU A 12 29.36 42.76 -28.44
CA LEU A 12 29.49 41.76 -27.39
C LEU A 12 28.93 42.32 -26.07
N ALA A 13 27.70 41.99 -25.72
CA ALA A 13 27.16 42.10 -24.37
C ALA A 13 25.89 41.24 -24.26
N GLY A 14 26.02 40.00 -23.80
CA GLY A 14 24.87 39.09 -23.66
C GLY A 14 25.18 37.78 -22.96
N ILE A 15 26.18 37.76 -22.07
CA ILE A 15 26.49 36.63 -21.18
C ILE A 15 26.70 37.21 -19.78
N ALA A 16 25.61 37.55 -19.09
CA ALA A 16 25.53 37.73 -17.65
C ALA A 16 24.06 38.00 -17.28
N LEU A 17 23.62 37.49 -16.12
CA LEU A 17 22.29 37.57 -15.51
C LEU A 17 21.20 36.70 -16.15
N PHE A 18 20.82 35.61 -15.46
CA PHE A 18 19.47 35.47 -14.91
C PHE A 18 19.46 34.34 -13.86
N VAL A 19 19.73 34.72 -12.62
CA VAL A 19 19.32 34.02 -11.40
C VAL A 19 18.52 35.05 -10.60
N LEU A 20 17.31 34.66 -10.19
CA LEU A 20 16.37 35.24 -9.20
C LEU A 20 14.97 35.65 -9.71
N VAL A 21 14.00 34.93 -9.13
CA VAL A 21 12.60 35.24 -8.80
C VAL A 21 11.63 35.53 -9.94
N ILE A 22 10.74 34.55 -10.22
CA ILE A 22 9.29 34.77 -10.28
C ILE A 22 8.58 33.56 -9.64
N PHE A 23 8.04 33.76 -8.44
CA PHE A 23 6.85 33.07 -7.94
C PHE A 23 5.63 33.69 -8.62
N ALA A 24 4.77 32.90 -9.27
CA ALA A 24 3.38 33.28 -9.53
C ALA A 24 2.53 32.06 -9.94
N CYS A 25 1.55 31.75 -9.10
CA CYS A 25 0.24 31.11 -9.35
C CYS A 25 0.12 29.91 -10.33
N PRO A 26 -0.34 28.73 -9.87
CA PRO A 26 -0.91 27.74 -10.78
C PRO A 26 -2.30 28.18 -11.29
N PRO A 27 -2.74 27.73 -12.47
CA PRO A 27 -4.07 28.04 -12.99
C PRO A 27 -5.14 27.33 -12.17
N VAL A 28 -6.16 28.10 -11.76
CA VAL A 28 -7.45 27.60 -11.29
C VAL A 28 -8.14 26.93 -12.48
N LEU A 29 -8.17 25.60 -12.47
CA LEU A 29 -9.08 24.80 -13.30
C LEU A 29 -10.07 24.14 -12.34
N GLY A 30 -11.34 24.49 -12.49
CA GLY A 30 -12.43 24.02 -11.65
C GLY A 30 -12.54 22.50 -11.70
N ALA A 31 -12.30 21.87 -10.56
CA ALA A 31 -12.81 20.54 -10.27
C ALA A 31 -14.24 20.75 -9.74
N ASP A 32 -15.21 20.18 -10.43
CA ASP A 32 -16.57 20.04 -9.90
C ASP A 32 -16.48 19.24 -8.58
N MET A 33 -16.84 19.90 -7.50
CA MET A 33 -16.89 19.31 -6.16
C MET A 33 -17.97 18.23 -6.14
N ILE A 34 -17.56 16.97 -6.01
CA ILE A 34 -18.42 15.97 -5.38
C ILE A 34 -18.23 16.17 -3.87
N VAL A 35 -19.00 17.10 -3.32
CA VAL A 35 -19.18 17.25 -1.88
C VAL A 35 -19.73 15.91 -1.38
N SER A 36 -19.06 15.31 -0.40
CA SER A 36 -19.69 14.27 0.41
C SER A 36 -20.80 14.94 1.21
N GLU A 37 -21.99 15.01 0.63
CA GLU A 37 -23.18 15.28 1.42
C GLU A 37 -23.31 14.12 2.41
N SER A 38 -23.01 14.43 3.67
CA SER A 38 -23.63 13.74 4.80
C SER A 38 -25.13 13.67 4.50
N LEU A 39 -25.71 12.48 4.69
CA LEU A 39 -27.16 12.29 4.59
C LEU A 39 -27.86 13.47 5.28
N PRO A 40 -28.93 14.05 4.70
CA PRO A 40 -29.76 14.98 5.42
C PRO A 40 -30.18 14.27 6.70
N GLY A 41 -29.86 14.86 7.86
CA GLY A 41 -30.36 14.42 9.14
C GLY A 41 -31.88 14.44 9.10
N GLY A 42 -32.47 13.33 8.69
CA GLY A 42 -33.88 13.07 8.91
C GLY A 42 -34.07 13.16 10.41
N GLN A 43 -35.00 14.01 10.84
CA GLN A 43 -35.49 13.99 12.21
C GLN A 43 -36.07 12.60 12.47
N VAL A 44 -35.23 11.70 12.97
CA VAL A 44 -35.66 10.49 13.63
C VAL A 44 -36.32 10.98 14.90
N GLY A 45 -37.64 10.76 15.01
CA GLY A 45 -38.36 11.02 16.24
C GLY A 45 -37.59 10.35 17.38
N VAL A 46 -37.35 11.11 18.45
CA VAL A 46 -36.72 10.62 19.68
C VAL A 46 -37.62 9.52 20.23
N LEU A 47 -37.33 8.28 19.84
CA LEU A 47 -37.73 7.11 20.59
C LEU A 47 -36.67 7.00 21.68
N ASP A 48 -37.05 7.37 22.90
CA ASP A 48 -36.38 7.00 24.15
C ASP A 48 -36.44 5.47 24.33
N ALA A 49 -35.90 4.72 23.37
CA ALA A 49 -35.55 3.33 23.54
C ALA A 49 -34.16 3.34 24.18
N ALA A 50 -34.05 2.77 25.38
CA ALA A 50 -32.75 2.43 25.95
C ALA A 50 -31.93 1.72 24.86
N ALA A 51 -30.67 2.13 24.66
CA ALA A 51 -29.80 1.52 23.67
C ALA A 51 -29.86 -0.02 23.85
N PRO A 52 -30.16 -0.79 22.78
CA PRO A 52 -30.28 -2.24 22.89
C PRO A 52 -28.96 -2.82 23.45
N ASP A 53 -29.06 -3.83 24.30
CA ASP A 53 -27.92 -4.54 24.92
C ASP A 53 -27.22 -5.45 23.89
N GLY A 54 -26.79 -4.86 22.78
CA GLY A 54 -26.27 -5.56 21.61
C GLY A 54 -27.34 -6.19 20.70
N PRO A 55 -26.92 -6.89 19.63
CA PRO A 55 -27.80 -7.49 18.63
C PRO A 55 -28.37 -8.84 19.12
N SER A 56 -29.26 -8.83 20.10
CA SER A 56 -29.78 -10.06 20.72
C SER A 56 -31.08 -10.60 20.12
N ASP A 57 -31.90 -9.75 19.51
CA ASP A 57 -33.20 -10.14 18.91
C ASP A 57 -33.05 -10.36 17.41
N PRO A 58 -33.18 -11.62 16.90
CA PRO A 58 -33.10 -11.92 15.47
C PRO A 58 -33.99 -11.04 14.58
N ALA A 59 -35.23 -10.77 14.99
CA ALA A 59 -36.17 -10.03 14.13
C ALA A 59 -35.76 -8.56 13.99
N GLU A 60 -35.25 -7.97 15.06
CA GLU A 60 -34.75 -6.59 15.07
C GLU A 60 -33.45 -6.48 14.27
N VAL A 61 -32.51 -7.41 14.45
CA VAL A 61 -31.26 -7.44 13.70
C VAL A 61 -31.52 -7.61 12.20
N GLU A 62 -32.45 -8.47 11.80
CA GLU A 62 -32.82 -8.61 10.39
C GLU A 62 -33.43 -7.32 9.82
N ALA A 63 -34.26 -6.62 10.58
CA ALA A 63 -34.83 -5.34 10.16
C ALA A 63 -33.75 -4.25 10.02
N PHE A 64 -32.82 -4.17 10.98
CA PHE A 64 -31.65 -3.29 10.90
C PHE A 64 -30.83 -3.57 9.64
N LEU A 65 -30.53 -4.84 9.35
CA LEU A 65 -29.78 -5.21 8.15
C LEU A 65 -30.54 -4.85 6.86
N ASP A 66 -31.86 -5.02 6.83
CA ASP A 66 -32.72 -4.69 5.68
C ASP A 66 -32.83 -3.20 5.42
N GLU A 67 -32.60 -2.36 6.42
CA GLU A 67 -32.51 -0.91 6.26
C GLU A 67 -31.16 -0.51 5.64
N ILE A 68 -30.06 -1.03 6.19
CA ILE A 68 -28.71 -0.56 5.86
C ILE A 68 -28.17 -1.18 4.57
N MET A 69 -28.32 -2.50 4.39
CA MET A 69 -27.62 -3.22 3.34
C MET A 69 -28.11 -2.85 1.92
N PRO A 70 -29.41 -2.77 1.62
CA PRO A 70 -29.88 -2.35 0.29
C PRO A 70 -29.44 -0.93 -0.08
N ALA A 71 -29.47 0.01 0.88
CA ALA A 71 -29.05 1.38 0.67
C ALA A 71 -27.54 1.47 0.37
N ALA A 72 -26.71 0.75 1.14
CA ALA A 72 -25.28 0.69 0.92
C ALA A 72 -24.94 0.03 -0.43
N ILE A 73 -25.59 -1.09 -0.76
CA ILE A 73 -25.42 -1.79 -2.04
C ILE A 73 -25.72 -0.87 -3.23
N ALA A 74 -26.83 -0.14 -3.18
CA ALA A 74 -27.20 0.81 -4.23
C ALA A 74 -26.18 1.96 -4.33
N ARG A 75 -25.81 2.56 -3.19
CA ARG A 75 -24.86 3.69 -3.13
C ARG A 75 -23.50 3.34 -3.70
N TYR A 76 -23.01 2.14 -3.43
CA TYR A 76 -21.67 1.70 -3.83
C TYR A 76 -21.66 0.79 -5.06
N ASN A 77 -22.80 0.65 -5.75
CA ASN A 77 -22.95 -0.16 -6.97
C ASN A 77 -22.46 -1.61 -6.82
N VAL A 78 -22.74 -2.23 -5.68
CA VAL A 78 -22.31 -3.61 -5.40
C VAL A 78 -23.35 -4.60 -5.95
N PRO A 79 -22.97 -5.57 -6.80
CA PRO A 79 -23.88 -6.57 -7.34
C PRO A 79 -24.60 -7.41 -6.28
N GLY A 80 -23.84 -7.91 -5.30
CA GLY A 80 -24.36 -8.73 -4.23
C GLY A 80 -23.44 -8.76 -3.01
N ALA A 81 -24.02 -9.03 -1.85
CA ALA A 81 -23.31 -9.16 -0.60
C ALA A 81 -23.97 -10.19 0.32
N THR A 82 -23.17 -10.75 1.22
CA THR A 82 -23.63 -11.60 2.32
C THR A 82 -23.22 -11.01 3.67
N VAL A 83 -24.02 -11.22 4.69
CA VAL A 83 -23.75 -10.80 6.07
C VAL A 83 -24.22 -11.87 7.05
N VAL A 84 -23.48 -12.05 8.15
CA VAL A 84 -23.91 -12.82 9.32
C VAL A 84 -23.53 -12.10 10.60
N VAL A 85 -24.43 -12.11 11.57
CA VAL A 85 -24.25 -11.56 12.92
C VAL A 85 -24.37 -12.69 13.94
N VAL A 86 -23.43 -12.73 14.88
CA VAL A 86 -23.41 -13.68 16.00
C VAL A 86 -23.43 -12.94 17.34
N LYS A 87 -24.11 -13.51 18.32
CA LYS A 87 -24.19 -13.04 19.71
C LYS A 87 -24.28 -14.23 20.64
N ASP A 88 -23.53 -14.21 21.74
CA ASP A 88 -23.60 -15.21 22.82
C ASP A 88 -23.53 -16.66 22.31
N GLY A 89 -22.60 -16.91 21.38
CA GLY A 89 -22.35 -18.23 20.80
C GLY A 89 -23.40 -18.72 19.80
N LYS A 90 -24.30 -17.83 19.33
CA LYS A 90 -25.38 -18.17 18.39
C LYS A 90 -25.37 -17.25 17.18
N VAL A 91 -25.84 -17.77 16.05
CA VAL A 91 -26.19 -16.95 14.89
C VAL A 91 -27.50 -16.24 15.17
N VAL A 92 -27.50 -14.92 15.06
CA VAL A 92 -28.68 -14.08 15.29
C VAL A 92 -29.38 -13.76 13.98
N ALA A 93 -28.63 -13.41 12.95
CA ALA A 93 -29.12 -13.19 11.60
C ALA A 93 -28.06 -13.56 10.57
N PHE A 94 -28.45 -14.06 9.40
CA PHE A 94 -27.58 -14.14 8.23
C PHE A 94 -28.41 -13.92 6.97
N LYS A 95 -27.95 -13.01 6.09
CA LYS A 95 -28.73 -12.54 4.94
C LYS A 95 -27.86 -12.37 3.71
N GLY A 96 -28.48 -12.60 2.56
CA GLY A 96 -27.91 -12.41 1.23
C GLY A 96 -28.69 -11.30 0.53
N TYR A 97 -27.98 -10.37 -0.08
CA TYR A 97 -28.55 -9.21 -0.76
C TYR A 97 -28.03 -9.14 -2.19
N GLY A 98 -28.88 -8.67 -3.11
CA GLY A 98 -28.54 -8.54 -4.52
C GLY A 98 -28.35 -9.89 -5.21
N TYR A 99 -27.42 -9.93 -6.16
CA TYR A 99 -27.21 -11.06 -7.06
C TYR A 99 -25.78 -11.57 -6.96
N ARG A 100 -25.63 -12.90 -6.88
CA ARG A 100 -24.33 -13.57 -7.03
C ARG A 100 -23.91 -13.66 -8.50
N ASP A 101 -24.88 -13.60 -9.41
CA ASP A 101 -24.69 -13.52 -10.86
C ASP A 101 -25.76 -12.58 -11.44
N LEU A 102 -25.33 -11.39 -11.88
CA LEU A 102 -26.17 -10.37 -12.49
C LEU A 102 -26.72 -10.78 -13.86
N ALA A 103 -25.96 -11.51 -14.67
CA ALA A 103 -26.35 -11.89 -16.02
C ALA A 103 -27.55 -12.85 -15.98
N ASN A 104 -27.49 -13.82 -15.08
CA ASN A 104 -28.57 -14.78 -14.86
C ASN A 104 -29.58 -14.34 -13.78
N ARG A 105 -29.37 -13.16 -13.16
CA ARG A 105 -30.16 -12.67 -12.01
C ARG A 105 -30.29 -13.73 -10.89
N THR A 106 -29.22 -14.48 -10.65
CA THR A 106 -29.20 -15.45 -9.56
C THR A 106 -28.98 -14.72 -8.24
N PRO A 107 -29.91 -14.78 -7.28
CA PRO A 107 -29.77 -14.05 -6.02
C PRO A 107 -28.59 -14.57 -5.20
N VAL A 108 -28.06 -13.72 -4.32
CA VAL A 108 -27.18 -14.20 -3.25
C VAL A 108 -28.01 -15.02 -2.27
N ASP A 109 -27.77 -16.33 -2.25
CA ASP A 109 -28.25 -17.21 -1.18
C ASP A 109 -27.30 -17.12 0.01
N ALA A 110 -27.81 -16.62 1.14
CA ALA A 110 -27.06 -16.43 2.37
C ALA A 110 -26.43 -17.72 2.92
N ALA A 111 -27.09 -18.86 2.71
CA ALA A 111 -26.66 -20.14 3.25
C ALA A 111 -25.58 -20.81 2.39
N THR A 112 -25.61 -20.59 1.08
CA THR A 112 -24.81 -21.40 0.13
C THR A 112 -23.88 -20.61 -0.77
N THR A 113 -24.10 -19.31 -0.99
CA THR A 113 -23.24 -18.50 -1.86
C THR A 113 -21.89 -18.29 -1.20
N THR A 114 -20.83 -18.66 -1.91
CA THR A 114 -19.46 -18.49 -1.43
C THR A 114 -18.87 -17.18 -1.95
N PHE A 115 -18.00 -16.59 -1.14
CA PHE A 115 -17.25 -15.38 -1.47
C PHE A 115 -15.77 -15.62 -1.16
N ARG A 116 -14.88 -15.04 -1.97
CA ARG A 116 -13.45 -14.94 -1.63
C ARG A 116 -13.30 -13.95 -0.48
N ILE A 117 -12.71 -14.38 0.63
CA ILE A 117 -12.62 -13.57 1.86
C ILE A 117 -11.30 -12.81 1.98
N GLY A 118 -10.44 -12.92 0.97
CA GLY A 118 -9.15 -12.24 0.89
C GLY A 118 -8.31 -12.49 2.14
N SER A 119 -7.71 -11.41 2.65
CA SER A 119 -6.79 -11.48 3.78
C SER A 119 -7.36 -11.96 5.12
N ILE A 120 -8.68 -12.16 5.28
CA ILE A 120 -9.22 -12.89 6.44
C ILE A 120 -8.62 -14.31 6.51
N SER A 121 -8.18 -14.85 5.37
CA SER A 121 -7.42 -16.11 5.27
C SER A 121 -6.25 -16.21 6.25
N LYS A 122 -5.60 -15.08 6.58
CA LYS A 122 -4.46 -15.06 7.49
C LYS A 122 -4.83 -15.56 8.89
N LEU A 123 -6.04 -15.29 9.36
CA LEU A 123 -6.51 -15.76 10.67
C LEU A 123 -6.48 -17.28 10.78
N PHE A 124 -6.74 -18.00 9.68
CA PHE A 124 -6.66 -19.45 9.65
C PHE A 124 -5.21 -19.95 9.74
N THR A 125 -4.28 -19.25 9.08
CA THR A 125 -2.83 -19.49 9.20
C THR A 125 -2.34 -19.22 10.62
N TRP A 126 -2.75 -18.11 11.22
CA TRP A 126 -2.39 -17.75 12.58
C TRP A 126 -2.95 -18.72 13.62
N THR A 127 -4.20 -19.16 13.47
CA THR A 127 -4.78 -20.22 14.30
C THR A 127 -4.00 -21.54 14.17
N SER A 128 -3.53 -21.89 12.96
CA SER A 128 -2.70 -23.09 12.76
C SER A 128 -1.34 -23.00 13.46
N VAL A 129 -0.72 -21.81 13.48
CA VAL A 129 0.51 -21.56 14.25
C VAL A 129 0.23 -21.72 15.75
N MET A 130 -0.86 -21.15 16.24
CA MET A 130 -1.24 -21.23 17.66
C MET A 130 -1.55 -22.67 18.10
N GLN A 131 -2.15 -23.50 17.24
CA GLN A 131 -2.32 -24.94 17.50
C GLN A 131 -0.98 -25.64 17.72
N LEU A 132 0.01 -25.37 16.88
CA LEU A 132 1.34 -25.96 17.04
C LEU A 132 2.12 -25.38 18.22
N ALA A 133 1.87 -24.13 18.59
CA ALA A 133 2.45 -23.52 19.79
C ALA A 133 1.88 -24.14 21.07
N GLU A 134 0.57 -24.35 21.12
CA GLU A 134 -0.11 -25.08 22.20
C GLU A 134 0.41 -26.52 22.35
N GLU A 135 0.68 -27.20 21.24
CA GLU A 135 1.29 -28.54 21.22
C GLU A 135 2.78 -28.54 21.64
N GLY A 136 3.37 -27.38 21.94
CA GLY A 136 4.79 -27.24 22.28
C GLY A 136 5.74 -27.49 21.12
N LYS A 137 5.24 -27.50 19.88
CA LYS A 137 6.03 -27.74 18.66
C LYS A 137 6.61 -26.46 18.06
N ILE A 138 6.01 -25.32 18.34
CA ILE A 138 6.50 -23.99 17.99
C ILE A 138 6.62 -23.17 19.28
N ASP A 139 7.81 -22.70 19.57
CA ASP A 139 8.01 -21.53 20.43
C ASP A 139 7.93 -20.26 19.56
N LEU A 140 7.04 -19.34 19.94
CA LEU A 140 6.76 -18.10 19.21
C LEU A 140 7.95 -17.15 19.15
N ASP A 141 8.89 -17.27 20.08
CA ASP A 141 10.04 -16.38 20.25
C ASP A 141 11.37 -17.01 19.80
N THR A 142 11.32 -18.26 19.30
CA THR A 142 12.45 -18.93 18.65
C THR A 142 12.58 -18.48 17.19
N ASP A 143 13.81 -18.42 16.68
CA ASP A 143 14.10 -18.07 15.28
C ASP A 143 13.39 -19.02 14.30
N VAL A 144 12.65 -18.47 13.33
CA VAL A 144 11.89 -19.23 12.32
C VAL A 144 12.77 -20.18 11.51
N ASN A 145 14.04 -19.84 11.30
CA ASN A 145 15.01 -20.70 10.61
C ASN A 145 15.32 -22.00 11.38
N THR A 146 14.92 -22.12 12.64
CA THR A 146 15.01 -23.37 13.42
C THR A 146 13.99 -24.41 12.95
N TYR A 147 12.85 -23.97 12.41
CA TYR A 147 11.77 -24.84 11.97
C TYR A 147 11.81 -25.14 10.47
N LEU A 148 12.34 -24.21 9.67
CA LEU A 148 12.45 -24.36 8.21
C LEU A 148 13.46 -25.44 7.84
N LYS A 149 13.08 -26.35 6.94
CA LYS A 149 13.93 -27.49 6.53
C LYS A 149 14.79 -27.17 5.31
N ASP A 150 14.16 -27.00 4.15
CA ASP A 150 14.84 -26.88 2.85
C ASP A 150 14.96 -25.42 2.37
N MET A 151 14.77 -24.45 3.27
CA MET A 151 14.95 -23.04 2.99
C MET A 151 15.40 -22.29 4.25
N LYS A 152 15.96 -21.09 4.06
CA LYS A 152 16.26 -20.17 5.15
C LYS A 152 15.97 -18.74 4.74
N VAL A 153 15.46 -17.96 5.67
CA VAL A 153 15.43 -16.51 5.54
C VAL A 153 16.85 -15.98 5.81
N PRO A 154 17.44 -15.18 4.91
CA PRO A 154 18.76 -14.59 5.12
C PRO A 154 18.83 -13.76 6.41
N ASP A 155 19.93 -13.92 7.15
CA ASP A 155 20.20 -13.13 8.35
C ASP A 155 20.72 -11.74 7.97
N THR A 156 19.78 -10.86 7.61
CA THR A 156 20.05 -9.45 7.28
C THR A 156 20.28 -8.58 8.50
N TYR A 157 19.94 -9.07 9.71
CA TYR A 157 20.10 -8.34 10.98
C TYR A 157 20.72 -9.26 12.05
N PRO A 158 22.06 -9.48 11.98
CA PRO A 158 22.73 -10.43 12.87
C PRO A 158 22.50 -10.14 14.34
N GLY A 159 22.17 -11.19 15.10
CA GLY A 159 21.86 -11.11 16.53
C GLY A 159 20.42 -10.69 16.86
N GLN A 160 19.57 -10.47 15.86
CA GLN A 160 18.15 -10.16 16.03
C GLN A 160 17.29 -11.19 15.27
N PRO A 161 16.96 -12.33 15.91
CA PRO A 161 16.28 -13.43 15.23
C PRO A 161 14.90 -13.00 14.72
N LEU A 162 14.55 -13.50 13.55
CA LEU A 162 13.18 -13.40 13.04
C LEU A 162 12.36 -14.50 13.69
N THR A 163 11.26 -14.17 14.37
CA THR A 163 10.47 -15.14 15.17
C THR A 163 9.05 -15.25 14.63
N MET A 164 8.31 -16.29 15.04
CA MET A 164 6.90 -16.42 14.66
C MET A 164 6.05 -15.26 15.21
N ARG A 165 6.36 -14.75 16.42
CA ARG A 165 5.72 -13.54 16.95
C ARG A 165 5.88 -12.37 15.98
N HIS A 166 7.08 -12.14 15.46
CA HIS A 166 7.32 -11.07 14.48
C HIS A 166 6.53 -11.25 13.17
N LEU A 167 6.34 -12.48 12.70
CA LEU A 167 5.51 -12.75 11.53
C LEU A 167 4.03 -12.44 11.81
N MET A 168 3.51 -12.88 12.96
CA MET A 168 2.10 -12.73 13.36
C MET A 168 1.71 -11.28 13.69
N THR A 169 2.66 -10.45 14.16
CA THR A 169 2.46 -9.02 14.43
C THR A 169 2.84 -8.12 13.25
N HIS A 170 3.19 -8.71 12.10
CA HIS A 170 3.69 -7.96 10.94
C HIS A 170 4.92 -7.08 11.25
N THR A 171 5.77 -7.47 12.20
CA THR A 171 6.98 -6.70 12.56
C THR A 171 8.26 -7.37 12.09
N ALA A 172 8.20 -8.28 11.13
CA ALA A 172 9.36 -8.98 10.57
C ALA A 172 10.33 -8.07 9.79
N GLY A 173 9.84 -6.89 9.35
CA GLY A 173 10.62 -5.90 8.62
C GLY A 173 10.71 -6.15 7.11
N PHE A 174 10.03 -7.18 6.57
CA PHE A 174 9.88 -7.37 5.12
C PHE A 174 9.18 -6.16 4.50
N GLU A 175 9.66 -5.70 3.35
CA GLU A 175 8.88 -4.81 2.49
C GLU A 175 7.63 -5.52 1.94
N ASP A 176 6.66 -4.74 1.49
CA ASP A 176 5.47 -5.30 0.85
C ASP A 176 5.67 -5.28 -0.65
N SER A 177 5.88 -6.48 -1.22
CA SER A 177 6.02 -6.69 -2.65
C SER A 177 4.81 -7.40 -3.19
N SER A 178 4.16 -6.79 -4.19
CA SER A 178 3.05 -7.40 -4.93
C SER A 178 3.52 -8.37 -6.01
N LEU A 179 4.82 -8.40 -6.31
CA LEU A 179 5.38 -9.26 -7.34
C LEU A 179 5.30 -10.73 -6.92
N HIS A 180 4.99 -11.62 -7.86
CA HIS A 180 4.81 -13.06 -7.65
C HIS A 180 3.70 -13.45 -6.65
N MET A 181 2.98 -12.49 -6.05
CA MET A 181 1.89 -12.80 -5.12
C MET A 181 0.60 -13.23 -5.83
N THR A 182 0.43 -12.78 -7.08
CA THR A 182 -0.81 -12.92 -7.83
C THR A 182 -0.54 -13.41 -9.26
N GLY A 183 -1.39 -14.28 -9.78
CA GLY A 183 -1.36 -14.78 -11.16
C GLY A 183 -2.72 -14.62 -11.85
N MET A 184 -2.78 -15.02 -13.13
CA MET A 184 -4.02 -14.96 -13.93
C MET A 184 -4.48 -16.33 -14.42
N ASP A 185 -3.57 -17.30 -14.54
CA ASP A 185 -3.89 -18.67 -14.93
C ASP A 185 -3.73 -19.62 -13.74
N PRO A 186 -4.68 -20.54 -13.46
CA PRO A 186 -4.49 -21.57 -12.44
C PRO A 186 -3.25 -22.42 -12.64
N GLU A 187 -2.72 -22.52 -13.86
CA GLU A 187 -1.46 -23.19 -14.15
C GLU A 187 -0.22 -22.42 -13.65
N ASP A 188 -0.37 -21.14 -13.28
CA ASP A 188 0.69 -20.32 -12.65
C ASP A 188 0.88 -20.66 -11.15
N LEU A 189 0.02 -21.52 -10.58
CA LEU A 189 0.09 -21.88 -9.16
C LEU A 189 1.35 -22.70 -8.85
N ILE A 190 2.27 -22.06 -8.13
CA ILE A 190 3.40 -22.73 -7.47
C ILE A 190 3.04 -23.11 -6.03
N SER A 191 3.80 -24.05 -5.45
CA SER A 191 3.61 -24.40 -4.04
C SER A 191 3.96 -23.22 -3.12
N THR A 192 3.31 -23.14 -1.95
CA THR A 192 3.60 -22.16 -0.89
C THR A 192 5.09 -22.10 -0.57
N ARG A 193 5.75 -23.25 -0.49
CA ARG A 193 7.19 -23.38 -0.25
C ARG A 193 8.02 -22.81 -1.39
N GLN A 194 7.72 -23.17 -2.63
CA GLN A 194 8.44 -22.67 -3.80
C GLN A 194 8.35 -21.15 -3.88
N TYR A 195 7.15 -20.57 -3.69
CA TYR A 195 6.99 -19.13 -3.62
C TYR A 195 7.91 -18.49 -2.55
N CYS A 196 7.91 -19.04 -1.34
CA CYS A 196 8.72 -18.51 -0.25
C CYS A 196 10.24 -18.63 -0.50
N GLN A 197 10.70 -19.61 -1.27
CA GLN A 197 12.10 -19.79 -1.65
C GLN A 197 12.54 -18.81 -2.74
N GLU A 198 11.69 -18.58 -3.74
CA GLU A 198 12.03 -17.79 -4.92
C GLU A 198 11.85 -16.27 -4.69
N ASN A 199 10.97 -15.88 -3.77
CA ASN A 199 10.46 -14.50 -3.67
C ASN A 199 10.65 -13.85 -2.30
N ILE A 200 11.83 -14.03 -1.68
CA ILE A 200 12.13 -13.43 -0.36
C ILE A 200 12.23 -11.90 -0.48
N PRO A 201 11.31 -11.10 0.09
CA PRO A 201 11.38 -9.64 0.01
C PRO A 201 12.56 -9.10 0.83
N ALA A 202 13.05 -7.91 0.47
CA ALA A 202 14.07 -7.27 1.30
C ALA A 202 13.52 -6.97 2.70
N ARG A 203 14.35 -7.19 3.71
CA ARG A 203 14.06 -6.71 5.07
C ARG A 203 14.67 -5.32 5.23
N VAL A 204 13.83 -4.32 5.44
CA VAL A 204 14.23 -2.90 5.49
C VAL A 204 14.29 -2.34 6.90
N ASN A 205 13.78 -3.09 7.88
CA ASN A 205 13.93 -2.80 9.30
C ASN A 205 14.28 -4.08 10.09
N PRO A 206 14.98 -3.94 11.23
CA PRO A 206 15.14 -5.05 12.17
C PRO A 206 13.77 -5.58 12.63
N PRO A 207 13.68 -6.87 13.03
CA PRO A 207 12.42 -7.42 13.54
C PRO A 207 11.97 -6.67 14.79
N GLY A 208 10.67 -6.49 14.97
CA GLY A 208 10.09 -5.85 16.15
C GLY A 208 10.17 -4.32 16.15
N LYS A 209 10.76 -3.68 15.14
CA LYS A 209 10.92 -2.21 15.13
C LYS A 209 9.61 -1.46 14.87
N VAL A 210 8.84 -1.87 13.87
CA VAL A 210 7.60 -1.21 13.44
C VAL A 210 6.73 -2.23 12.71
N SER A 211 5.42 -2.11 12.82
CA SER A 211 4.50 -2.95 12.05
C SER A 211 4.49 -2.53 10.60
N ARG A 212 4.56 -3.54 9.74
CA ARG A 212 4.55 -3.45 8.29
C ARG A 212 3.91 -4.72 7.75
N TYR A 213 2.65 -4.57 7.37
CA TYR A 213 1.86 -5.65 6.80
C TYR A 213 2.63 -6.45 5.74
N SER A 214 2.59 -7.77 5.85
CA SER A 214 3.36 -8.66 4.98
C SER A 214 2.57 -9.93 4.67
N ASN A 215 2.24 -10.11 3.40
CA ASN A 215 1.67 -11.36 2.90
C ASN A 215 2.71 -12.47 2.88
N TYR A 216 3.94 -12.17 2.44
CA TYR A 216 5.07 -13.10 2.49
C TYR A 216 5.28 -13.66 3.90
N GLY A 217 5.21 -12.80 4.93
CA GLY A 217 5.35 -13.25 6.32
C GLY A 217 4.30 -14.28 6.74
N THR A 218 3.05 -14.13 6.30
CA THR A 218 2.01 -15.15 6.53
C THR A 218 2.25 -16.42 5.74
N THR A 219 2.66 -16.31 4.48
CA THR A 219 2.97 -17.47 3.64
C THR A 219 4.15 -18.26 4.21
N LEU A 220 5.18 -17.59 4.72
CA LEU A 220 6.31 -18.21 5.40
C LEU A 220 5.88 -18.94 6.68
N ALA A 221 4.96 -18.37 7.44
CA ALA A 221 4.38 -19.03 8.61
C ALA A 221 3.65 -20.34 8.23
N ALA A 222 2.97 -20.38 7.09
CA ALA A 222 2.37 -21.61 6.58
C ALA A 222 3.44 -22.66 6.21
N VAL A 223 4.57 -22.26 5.62
CA VAL A 223 5.70 -23.18 5.38
C VAL A 223 6.25 -23.76 6.69
N VAL A 224 6.33 -22.95 7.75
CA VAL A 224 6.71 -23.43 9.09
C VAL A 224 5.68 -24.45 9.61
N VAL A 225 4.38 -24.20 9.44
CA VAL A 225 3.32 -25.17 9.79
C VAL A 225 3.51 -26.48 9.02
N GLU A 226 3.84 -26.43 7.72
CA GLU A 226 4.11 -27.64 6.94
C GLU A 226 5.33 -28.40 7.45
N ASP A 227 6.44 -27.71 7.71
CA ASP A 227 7.69 -28.32 8.17
C ASP A 227 7.55 -28.96 9.56
N VAL A 228 6.85 -28.29 10.46
CA VAL A 228 6.65 -28.76 11.84
C VAL A 228 5.61 -29.88 11.91
N SER A 229 4.52 -29.78 11.15
CA SER A 229 3.45 -30.78 11.18
C SER A 229 3.71 -32.00 10.30
N GLY A 230 4.51 -31.85 9.25
CA GLY A 230 4.69 -32.85 8.19
C GLY A 230 3.49 -32.97 7.25
N MET A 231 2.53 -32.05 7.29
CA MET A 231 1.34 -32.03 6.42
C MET A 231 1.40 -30.84 5.46
N PRO A 232 0.97 -30.99 4.20
CA PRO A 232 0.68 -29.83 3.35
C PRO A 232 -0.30 -28.88 4.04
N PHE A 233 -0.11 -27.57 3.90
CA PHE A 233 -0.85 -26.58 4.69
C PHE A 233 -2.37 -26.69 4.48
N GLU A 234 -2.80 -26.92 3.24
CA GLU A 234 -4.20 -27.15 2.91
C GLU A 234 -4.81 -28.33 3.67
N GLN A 235 -4.07 -29.44 3.76
CA GLN A 235 -4.51 -30.64 4.48
C GLN A 235 -4.54 -30.40 5.99
N TYR A 236 -3.55 -29.67 6.52
CA TYR A 236 -3.53 -29.26 7.92
C TYR A 236 -4.79 -28.45 8.24
N LEU A 237 -5.08 -27.43 7.45
CA LEU A 237 -6.25 -26.57 7.63
C LEU A 237 -7.56 -27.36 7.60
N GLN A 238 -7.72 -28.22 6.59
CA GLN A 238 -8.91 -29.06 6.45
C GLN A 238 -9.11 -29.96 7.66
N THR A 239 -8.04 -30.55 8.19
CA THR A 239 -8.10 -31.58 9.25
C THR A 239 -8.21 -30.95 10.64
N ARG A 240 -7.52 -29.83 10.87
CA ARG A 240 -7.33 -29.24 12.21
C ARG A 240 -8.25 -28.07 12.51
N ILE A 241 -8.87 -27.47 11.48
CA ILE A 241 -9.77 -26.31 11.65
C ILE A 241 -11.10 -26.54 10.94
N LEU A 242 -11.13 -26.73 9.63
CA LEU A 242 -12.39 -26.71 8.86
C LEU A 242 -13.29 -27.89 9.20
N THR A 243 -12.76 -29.12 9.23
CA THR A 243 -13.53 -30.32 9.58
C THR A 243 -14.05 -30.26 11.02
N PRO A 244 -13.23 -29.97 12.05
CA PRO A 244 -13.71 -29.81 13.44
C PRO A 244 -14.83 -28.77 13.58
N LEU A 245 -14.72 -27.63 12.90
CA LEU A 245 -15.75 -26.59 12.94
C LEU A 245 -16.93 -26.85 11.99
N ALA A 246 -16.94 -27.99 11.29
CA ALA A 246 -17.94 -28.33 10.28
C ALA A 246 -18.12 -27.24 9.19
N MET A 247 -17.01 -26.62 8.77
CA MET A 247 -16.95 -25.61 7.71
C MET A 247 -16.83 -26.29 6.34
N LYS A 248 -17.93 -26.86 5.87
CA LYS A 248 -17.97 -27.72 4.67
C LYS A 248 -17.96 -26.95 3.36
N ASP A 249 -18.33 -25.67 3.39
CA ASP A 249 -18.39 -24.79 2.23
C ASP A 249 -17.23 -23.78 2.23
N THR A 250 -16.10 -24.19 2.81
CA THR A 250 -14.89 -23.39 2.94
C THR A 250 -13.69 -24.13 2.32
N SER A 251 -12.89 -23.42 1.53
CA SER A 251 -11.69 -23.96 0.90
C SER A 251 -10.63 -22.88 0.78
N ILE A 252 -9.36 -23.24 1.02
CA ILE A 252 -8.19 -22.40 0.74
C ILE A 252 -7.67 -22.56 -0.70
N ARG A 253 -8.13 -23.59 -1.42
CA ARG A 253 -7.70 -23.84 -2.80
C ARG A 253 -8.14 -22.71 -3.71
N GLU A 254 -7.20 -22.20 -4.49
CA GLU A 254 -7.52 -21.24 -5.55
C GLU A 254 -8.39 -21.84 -6.65
N LYS A 255 -7.99 -23.02 -7.14
CA LYS A 255 -8.85 -23.84 -7.99
C LYS A 255 -9.87 -24.55 -7.11
N LEU A 256 -11.04 -23.95 -6.98
CA LEU A 256 -12.11 -24.48 -6.14
C LEU A 256 -12.56 -25.87 -6.61
N PRO A 257 -12.90 -26.77 -5.68
CA PRO A 257 -13.65 -27.98 -5.99
C PRO A 257 -14.94 -27.64 -6.76
N PRO A 258 -15.39 -28.46 -7.73
CA PRO A 258 -16.57 -28.16 -8.55
C PRO A 258 -17.83 -27.80 -7.74
N GLU A 259 -18.03 -28.44 -6.59
CA GLU A 259 -19.16 -28.21 -5.69
C GLU A 259 -19.15 -26.83 -5.01
N LEU A 260 -17.98 -26.18 -4.88
CA LEU A 260 -17.84 -24.81 -4.39
C LEU A 260 -17.77 -23.80 -5.54
N ALA A 261 -17.16 -24.19 -6.66
CA ALA A 261 -17.05 -23.33 -7.84
C ALA A 261 -18.43 -22.88 -8.36
N VAL A 262 -19.43 -23.78 -8.38
CA VAL A 262 -20.82 -23.46 -8.80
C VAL A 262 -21.58 -22.55 -7.81
N LYS A 263 -21.03 -22.35 -6.61
CA LYS A 263 -21.62 -21.52 -5.55
C LYS A 263 -20.95 -20.14 -5.44
N LEU A 264 -19.79 -19.96 -6.07
CA LEU A 264 -19.00 -18.75 -6.00
C LEU A 264 -19.78 -17.57 -6.61
N ALA A 265 -19.86 -16.48 -5.86
CA ALA A 265 -20.34 -15.21 -6.41
C ALA A 265 -19.40 -14.74 -7.52
N GLN A 266 -19.94 -14.20 -8.60
CA GLN A 266 -19.14 -13.60 -9.67
C GLN A 266 -18.55 -12.27 -9.17
N GLY A 267 -17.26 -12.05 -9.43
CA GLY A 267 -16.60 -10.77 -9.23
C GLY A 267 -17.00 -9.76 -10.31
N TYR A 268 -17.09 -8.47 -9.95
CA TYR A 268 -17.45 -7.40 -10.88
C TYR A 268 -16.56 -6.18 -10.75
N SER A 269 -16.32 -5.52 -11.89
CA SER A 269 -15.80 -4.16 -11.96
C SER A 269 -16.93 -3.20 -12.31
N PHE A 270 -16.95 -2.03 -11.67
CA PHE A 270 -17.92 -0.98 -11.98
C PHE A 270 -17.26 0.08 -12.87
N ALA A 271 -17.70 0.17 -14.13
CA ALA A 271 -17.18 1.12 -15.11
C ALA A 271 -18.28 1.56 -16.07
N ASN A 272 -18.26 2.84 -16.47
CA ASN A 272 -19.27 3.43 -17.36
C ASN A 272 -20.72 3.23 -16.85
N SER A 273 -20.92 3.38 -15.54
CA SER A 273 -22.21 3.21 -14.86
C SER A 273 -22.79 1.79 -14.95
N GLU A 274 -21.97 0.78 -15.24
CA GLU A 274 -22.38 -0.61 -15.35
C GLU A 274 -21.45 -1.54 -14.57
N ASN A 275 -22.02 -2.59 -13.98
CA ASN A 275 -21.26 -3.70 -13.42
C ASN A 275 -20.93 -4.71 -14.53
N LYS A 276 -19.65 -4.92 -14.78
CA LYS A 276 -19.15 -5.90 -15.75
C LYS A 276 -18.49 -7.06 -15.02
N PRO A 277 -18.78 -8.33 -15.40
CA PRO A 277 -18.05 -9.47 -14.87
C PRO A 277 -16.55 -9.22 -15.00
N ALA A 278 -15.84 -9.43 -13.91
CA ALA A 278 -14.41 -9.33 -13.84
C ALA A 278 -13.88 -10.58 -13.17
N ASP A 279 -12.83 -11.14 -13.75
CA ASP A 279 -12.09 -12.22 -13.10
C ASP A 279 -11.30 -11.62 -11.93
N ASP A 280 -11.24 -12.38 -10.84
CA ASP A 280 -10.36 -12.05 -9.72
C ASP A 280 -8.96 -12.59 -10.04
N PHE A 281 -7.92 -11.96 -9.50
CA PHE A 281 -6.59 -12.54 -9.60
C PHE A 281 -6.51 -13.83 -8.76
N ILE A 282 -5.56 -14.68 -9.13
CA ILE A 282 -5.25 -15.91 -8.41
C ILE A 282 -4.19 -15.59 -7.36
N PHE A 283 -4.48 -15.78 -6.07
CA PHE A 283 -3.46 -15.63 -5.04
C PHE A 283 -2.50 -16.83 -5.07
N VAL A 284 -1.27 -16.61 -5.57
CA VAL A 284 -0.18 -17.58 -5.45
C VAL A 284 0.20 -17.78 -3.98
N VAL A 285 0.07 -16.73 -3.17
CA VAL A 285 0.23 -16.77 -1.72
C VAL A 285 -1.03 -17.24 -1.00
N GLY A 286 -1.47 -18.47 -1.32
CA GLY A 286 -2.69 -19.10 -0.80
C GLY A 286 -3.02 -18.83 0.68
N PRO A 287 -2.09 -19.16 1.61
CA PRO A 287 -2.26 -18.94 3.05
C PRO A 287 -2.51 -17.50 3.49
N ALA A 288 -2.19 -16.52 2.65
CA ALA A 288 -2.38 -15.11 2.94
C ALA A 288 -3.71 -14.56 2.40
N GLY A 289 -4.39 -15.21 1.45
CA GLY A 289 -5.51 -14.57 0.75
C GLY A 289 -6.57 -15.43 0.05
N SER A 290 -6.37 -16.74 -0.13
CA SER A 290 -7.18 -17.55 -1.06
C SER A 290 -8.45 -18.17 -0.50
N ILE A 291 -8.76 -18.01 0.78
CA ILE A 291 -9.93 -18.67 1.34
C ILE A 291 -11.20 -18.16 0.67
N THR A 292 -12.03 -19.12 0.27
CA THR A 292 -13.41 -18.94 -0.15
C THR A 292 -14.29 -19.57 0.91
N SER A 293 -15.32 -18.86 1.37
CA SER A 293 -16.21 -19.33 2.43
C SER A 293 -17.64 -18.81 2.29
N THR A 294 -18.54 -19.27 3.15
CA THR A 294 -19.93 -18.81 3.27
C THR A 294 -20.15 -18.07 4.58
N ALA A 295 -21.22 -17.29 4.66
CA ALA A 295 -21.62 -16.64 5.91
C ALA A 295 -21.83 -17.65 7.07
N PRO A 296 -22.55 -18.77 6.91
CA PRO A 296 -22.69 -19.77 7.97
C PRO A 296 -21.37 -20.38 8.44
N ASP A 297 -20.42 -20.65 7.53
CA ASP A 297 -19.12 -21.20 7.92
C ASP A 297 -18.28 -20.18 8.69
N MET A 298 -18.25 -18.94 8.22
CA MET A 298 -17.56 -17.85 8.93
C MET A 298 -18.19 -17.58 10.31
N ALA A 299 -19.49 -17.79 10.47
CA ALA A 299 -20.14 -17.69 11.78
C ALA A 299 -19.60 -18.72 12.79
N LYS A 300 -19.32 -19.95 12.35
CA LYS A 300 -18.73 -21.01 13.20
C LYS A 300 -17.32 -20.62 13.64
N PHE A 301 -16.54 -20.06 12.73
CA PHE A 301 -15.20 -19.55 13.03
C PHE A 301 -15.23 -18.34 13.98
N MET A 302 -16.17 -17.40 13.79
CA MET A 302 -16.40 -16.29 14.73
C MET A 302 -16.76 -16.80 16.13
N ILE A 303 -17.74 -17.70 16.22
CA ILE A 303 -18.16 -18.27 17.51
C ILE A 303 -17.00 -19.00 18.18
N ALA A 304 -16.21 -19.78 17.42
CA ALA A 304 -15.03 -20.45 17.96
C ALA A 304 -14.08 -19.46 18.63
N HIS A 305 -13.77 -18.33 17.99
CA HIS A 305 -12.92 -17.31 18.61
C HIS A 305 -13.61 -16.61 19.80
N LEU A 306 -14.87 -16.21 19.68
CA LEU A 306 -15.63 -15.56 20.78
C LEU A 306 -15.83 -16.48 22.01
N GLN A 307 -15.73 -17.79 21.81
CA GLN A 307 -15.82 -18.82 22.85
C GLN A 307 -14.45 -19.44 23.17
N ASN A 308 -13.38 -18.65 23.04
CA ASN A 308 -12.00 -18.99 23.38
C ASN A 308 -11.55 -20.35 22.83
N GLY A 309 -11.82 -20.57 21.53
CA GLY A 309 -11.39 -21.74 20.77
C GLY A 309 -12.44 -22.84 20.58
N THR A 310 -13.69 -22.65 21.02
CA THR A 310 -14.71 -23.72 21.02
C THR A 310 -15.95 -23.43 20.19
N TYR A 311 -16.42 -24.40 19.41
CA TYR A 311 -17.71 -24.33 18.71
C TYR A 311 -18.45 -25.66 18.87
N GLY A 312 -19.59 -25.63 19.55
CA GLY A 312 -20.30 -26.85 19.94
C GLY A 312 -19.41 -27.74 20.80
N ASN A 313 -19.13 -28.96 20.33
CA ASN A 313 -18.24 -29.90 21.00
C ASN A 313 -16.80 -29.89 20.43
N ALA A 314 -16.53 -29.08 19.41
CA ALA A 314 -15.21 -28.97 18.81
C ALA A 314 -14.38 -27.90 19.51
N THR A 315 -13.11 -28.19 19.72
CA THR A 315 -12.11 -27.26 20.27
C THR A 315 -10.97 -27.17 19.28
N ILE A 316 -10.71 -25.97 18.75
CA ILE A 316 -9.59 -25.69 17.83
C ILE A 316 -8.40 -25.04 18.53
N LEU A 317 -8.61 -24.42 19.69
CA LEU A 317 -7.57 -23.85 20.56
C LEU A 317 -8.03 -24.04 22.02
N ALA A 318 -7.10 -24.27 22.93
CA ALA A 318 -7.36 -24.15 24.36
C ALA A 318 -7.67 -22.68 24.72
N PRO A 319 -8.46 -22.43 25.78
CA PRO A 319 -8.84 -21.07 26.16
C PRO A 319 -7.66 -20.13 26.37
N GLU A 320 -6.61 -20.60 27.03
CA GLU A 320 -5.41 -19.79 27.31
C GLU A 320 -4.66 -19.43 26.03
N THR A 321 -4.64 -20.33 25.04
CA THR A 321 -4.05 -20.11 23.72
C THR A 321 -4.86 -19.09 22.92
N ALA A 322 -6.19 -19.18 22.96
CA ALA A 322 -7.07 -18.21 22.30
C ALA A 322 -6.95 -16.82 22.92
N GLU A 323 -6.92 -16.73 24.25
CA GLU A 323 -6.69 -15.47 24.98
C GLU A 323 -5.33 -14.85 24.65
N LEU A 324 -4.27 -15.67 24.59
CA LEU A 324 -2.95 -15.22 24.13
C LEU A 324 -2.99 -14.72 22.68
N MET A 325 -3.72 -15.40 21.80
CA MET A 325 -3.86 -14.99 20.40
C MET A 325 -4.56 -13.62 20.27
N HIS A 326 -5.55 -13.37 21.12
CA HIS A 326 -6.35 -12.15 21.14
C HIS A 326 -5.73 -11.01 21.94
N ALA A 327 -4.74 -11.28 22.78
CA ALA A 327 -4.03 -10.26 23.53
C ALA A 327 -3.17 -9.38 22.61
N ARG A 328 -3.02 -8.10 22.99
CA ARG A 328 -2.09 -7.17 22.33
C ARG A 328 -0.66 -7.74 22.46
N ALA A 329 -0.03 -8.01 21.32
CA ALA A 329 1.31 -8.59 21.24
C ALA A 329 2.37 -7.57 20.81
N PHE A 330 1.97 -6.50 20.11
CA PHE A 330 2.85 -5.42 19.68
C PHE A 330 2.08 -4.11 19.50
N GLU A 331 2.71 -2.98 19.76
CA GLU A 331 2.19 -1.64 19.47
C GLU A 331 3.32 -0.75 18.93
N ASN A 332 3.02 0.09 17.93
CA ASN A 332 4.02 1.05 17.43
C ASN A 332 4.21 2.22 18.39
N ASP A 333 3.18 2.55 19.17
CA ASP A 333 3.16 3.64 20.15
C ASP A 333 2.07 3.33 21.20
N PRO A 334 2.27 3.63 22.49
CA PRO A 334 1.30 3.33 23.54
C PRO A 334 -0.05 4.05 23.40
N ARG A 335 -0.13 5.10 22.56
CA ARG A 335 -1.35 5.89 22.31
C ARG A 335 -2.19 5.35 21.15
N ILE A 336 -1.73 4.30 20.49
CA ILE A 336 -2.47 3.61 19.42
C ILE A 336 -2.90 2.21 19.86
N THR A 337 -3.77 1.59 19.08
CA THR A 337 -4.09 0.17 19.24
C THR A 337 -2.93 -0.69 18.75
N GLY A 338 -2.95 -1.98 19.10
CA GLY A 338 -1.86 -2.89 18.77
C GLY A 338 -2.22 -3.99 17.79
N MET A 339 -1.18 -4.68 17.36
CA MET A 339 -1.29 -5.99 16.72
C MET A 339 -1.48 -7.04 17.81
N CYS A 340 -2.53 -7.85 17.70
CA CYS A 340 -2.59 -9.13 18.41
C CYS A 340 -1.74 -10.16 17.66
N LEU A 341 -1.82 -11.44 18.02
CA LEU A 341 -1.21 -12.50 17.21
C LEU A 341 -2.13 -12.83 16.01
N GLY A 342 -2.12 -11.93 15.03
CA GLY A 342 -2.81 -12.08 13.76
C GLY A 342 -4.06 -11.22 13.57
N PHE A 343 -4.69 -10.75 14.65
CA PHE A 343 -5.79 -9.78 14.58
C PHE A 343 -5.28 -8.34 14.72
N TYR A 344 -6.03 -7.39 14.16
CA TYR A 344 -5.88 -5.97 14.48
C TYR A 344 -6.74 -5.64 15.67
N GLU A 345 -6.14 -5.15 16.74
CA GLU A 345 -6.91 -4.56 17.82
C GLU A 345 -7.39 -3.17 17.39
N GLN A 346 -8.65 -2.87 17.67
CA GLN A 346 -9.26 -1.57 17.41
C GLN A 346 -10.15 -1.18 18.59
N TYR A 347 -10.38 0.12 18.79
CA TYR A 347 -11.36 0.60 19.77
C TYR A 347 -12.39 1.48 19.08
N TYR A 348 -13.66 1.12 19.24
CA TYR A 348 -14.79 1.84 18.65
C TYR A 348 -15.85 2.08 19.69
N ASN A 349 -16.28 3.33 19.82
CA ASN A 349 -17.31 3.72 20.78
C ASN A 349 -17.02 3.22 22.20
N GLY A 350 -15.74 3.22 22.60
CA GLY A 350 -15.27 2.73 23.90
C GLY A 350 -15.19 1.19 24.03
N ARG A 351 -15.59 0.44 23.01
CA ARG A 351 -15.52 -1.03 22.98
C ARG A 351 -14.25 -1.49 22.28
N ARG A 352 -13.61 -2.50 22.85
CA ARG A 352 -12.47 -3.19 22.25
C ARG A 352 -12.97 -4.16 21.19
N ALA A 353 -12.35 -4.11 20.02
CA ALA A 353 -12.61 -5.01 18.91
C ALA A 353 -11.32 -5.69 18.48
N ILE A 354 -11.45 -6.93 17.98
CA ILE A 354 -10.40 -7.59 17.21
C ILE A 354 -10.95 -7.86 15.81
N VAL A 355 -10.22 -7.43 14.79
CA VAL A 355 -10.75 -7.38 13.43
C VAL A 355 -9.74 -7.90 12.41
N HIS A 356 -10.24 -8.32 11.26
CA HIS A 356 -9.42 -8.49 10.06
C HIS A 356 -10.21 -8.13 8.81
N GLY A 357 -9.65 -7.25 7.98
CA GLY A 357 -10.17 -6.95 6.65
C GLY A 357 -9.71 -7.97 5.62
N GLY A 358 -10.53 -8.20 4.60
CA GLY A 358 -10.20 -9.06 3.47
C GLY A 358 -10.47 -8.33 2.18
N ASP A 359 -9.50 -8.27 1.28
CA ASP A 359 -9.65 -7.59 0.01
C ASP A 359 -8.98 -8.39 -1.11
N THR A 360 -9.68 -8.53 -2.22
CA THR A 360 -9.18 -8.96 -3.53
C THR A 360 -9.50 -7.86 -4.56
N ASP A 361 -9.34 -8.10 -5.86
CA ASP A 361 -9.71 -7.10 -6.87
C ASP A 361 -11.24 -6.93 -6.96
N THR A 362 -11.97 -8.00 -6.65
CA THR A 362 -13.42 -8.04 -6.85
C THR A 362 -14.22 -8.39 -5.59
N PHE A 363 -13.57 -8.75 -4.48
CA PHE A 363 -14.24 -9.05 -3.21
C PHE A 363 -13.68 -8.24 -2.06
N HIS A 364 -14.57 -7.71 -1.22
CA HIS A 364 -14.18 -7.01 0.00
C HIS A 364 -15.02 -7.49 1.18
N SER A 365 -14.31 -7.93 2.22
CA SER A 365 -14.89 -8.57 3.40
C SER A 365 -14.39 -7.93 4.69
N LEU A 366 -15.15 -8.10 5.76
CA LEU A 366 -14.74 -7.74 7.12
C LEU A 366 -15.12 -8.86 8.07
N PHE A 367 -14.18 -9.27 8.91
CA PHE A 367 -14.39 -10.14 10.06
C PHE A 367 -14.20 -9.31 11.33
N PHE A 368 -15.29 -9.09 12.07
CA PHE A 368 -15.34 -8.15 13.18
C PHE A 368 -15.83 -8.86 14.44
N LEU A 369 -15.06 -8.79 15.53
CA LEU A 369 -15.42 -9.36 16.82
C LEU A 369 -15.31 -8.31 17.94
N LEU A 370 -16.26 -8.34 18.85
CA LEU A 370 -16.26 -7.69 20.17
C LEU A 370 -16.20 -8.82 21.22
N PRO A 371 -15.00 -9.27 21.64
CA PRO A 371 -14.86 -10.41 22.54
C PRO A 371 -15.61 -10.23 23.86
N GLU A 372 -15.50 -9.04 24.47
CA GLU A 372 -16.11 -8.71 25.76
C GLU A 372 -17.65 -8.72 25.69
N GLU A 373 -18.20 -8.38 24.51
CA GLU A 373 -19.64 -8.38 24.27
C GLU A 373 -20.14 -9.69 23.66
N LYS A 374 -19.26 -10.68 23.46
CA LYS A 374 -19.55 -11.96 22.77
C LYS A 374 -20.31 -11.77 21.45
N THR A 375 -19.95 -10.71 20.73
CA THR A 375 -20.65 -10.26 19.52
C THR A 375 -19.70 -10.25 18.35
N GLY A 376 -20.18 -10.56 17.16
CA GLY A 376 -19.38 -10.38 15.95
C GLY A 376 -20.23 -10.36 14.69
N PHE A 377 -19.65 -9.87 13.60
CA PHE A 377 -20.25 -10.03 12.29
C PHE A 377 -19.19 -10.29 11.22
N PHE A 378 -19.63 -10.98 10.16
CA PHE A 378 -18.89 -11.13 8.92
C PHE A 378 -19.72 -10.57 7.78
N VAL A 379 -19.10 -9.83 6.89
CA VAL A 379 -19.72 -9.30 5.66
C VAL A 379 -18.77 -9.47 4.49
N SER A 380 -19.30 -9.74 3.30
CA SER A 380 -18.54 -9.78 2.04
C SER A 380 -19.39 -9.29 0.88
N GLY A 381 -18.81 -8.47 -0.01
CA GLY A 381 -19.48 -7.97 -1.22
C GLY A 381 -18.62 -8.12 -2.48
N SER A 382 -19.27 -8.29 -3.64
CA SER A 382 -18.65 -8.67 -4.93
C SER A 382 -18.49 -7.52 -5.94
N SER A 383 -17.71 -6.50 -5.61
CA SER A 383 -17.10 -5.51 -6.52
C SER A 383 -16.22 -4.55 -5.72
N ALA A 384 -15.43 -3.66 -6.35
CA ALA A 384 -14.68 -2.60 -5.66
C ALA A 384 -15.52 -1.79 -4.63
N GLY A 385 -16.82 -1.62 -4.89
CA GLY A 385 -17.76 -0.95 -3.97
C GLY A 385 -18.02 -1.69 -2.66
N GLY A 386 -17.63 -2.97 -2.55
CA GLY A 386 -17.77 -3.79 -1.36
C GLY A 386 -17.08 -3.18 -0.12
N ARG A 387 -16.00 -2.40 -0.31
CA ARG A 387 -15.38 -1.61 0.78
C ARG A 387 -16.35 -0.60 1.38
N GLY A 388 -17.14 0.06 0.54
CA GLY A 388 -18.17 1.01 1.00
C GLY A 388 -19.29 0.29 1.76
N VAL A 389 -19.74 -0.88 1.28
CA VAL A 389 -20.78 -1.68 1.94
C VAL A 389 -20.33 -2.15 3.33
N ARG A 390 -19.13 -2.74 3.45
CA ARG A 390 -18.65 -3.21 4.75
C ARG A 390 -18.45 -2.06 5.74
N ASN A 391 -17.97 -0.90 5.27
CA ASN A 391 -17.76 0.28 6.12
C ASN A 391 -19.10 0.88 6.58
N ALA A 392 -20.10 0.95 5.69
CA ALA A 392 -21.43 1.42 6.05
C ALA A 392 -22.09 0.50 7.09
N LEU A 393 -22.03 -0.83 6.88
CA LEU A 393 -22.53 -1.78 7.87
C LEU A 393 -21.80 -1.62 9.20
N PHE A 394 -20.47 -1.55 9.18
CA PHE A 394 -19.65 -1.41 10.38
C PHE A 394 -20.02 -0.17 11.20
N THR A 395 -20.08 1.02 10.57
CA THR A 395 -20.43 2.27 11.25
C THR A 395 -21.86 2.21 11.78
N SER A 396 -22.84 1.85 10.95
CA SER A 396 -24.24 1.77 11.39
C SER A 396 -24.44 0.75 12.51
N PHE A 397 -23.73 -0.38 12.48
CA PHE A 397 -23.83 -1.41 13.51
C PHE A 397 -23.29 -0.90 14.85
N MET A 398 -22.11 -0.27 14.85
CA MET A 398 -21.54 0.30 16.06
C MET A 398 -22.40 1.43 16.62
N ASP A 399 -22.91 2.32 15.78
CA ASP A 399 -23.72 3.45 16.23
C ASP A 399 -25.09 3.02 16.76
N HIS A 400 -25.67 1.95 16.21
CA HIS A 400 -26.98 1.44 16.64
C HIS A 400 -26.92 0.62 17.93
N TYR A 401 -26.00 -0.34 18.02
CA TYR A 401 -25.93 -1.27 19.16
C TYR A 401 -24.99 -0.81 20.28
N TYR A 402 -23.99 0.01 19.96
CA TYR A 402 -22.94 0.43 20.90
C TYR A 402 -22.59 1.91 20.66
N PRO A 403 -23.55 2.85 20.81
CA PRO A 403 -23.36 4.25 20.43
C PRO A 403 -22.19 4.92 21.16
N ALA A 404 -21.51 5.82 20.45
CA ALA A 404 -20.40 6.57 21.01
C ALA A 404 -20.87 7.61 22.03
N GLU A 405 -20.12 7.75 23.12
CA GLU A 405 -20.25 8.93 23.98
C GLU A 405 -19.88 10.21 23.21
N PRO A 406 -20.61 11.33 23.41
CA PRO A 406 -20.27 12.60 22.80
C PRO A 406 -18.82 13.00 23.08
N ARG A 407 -18.09 13.40 22.02
CA ARG A 407 -16.72 13.89 22.14
C ARG A 407 -16.72 15.41 22.13
N VAL A 408 -16.03 15.99 23.11
CA VAL A 408 -15.74 17.43 23.11
C VAL A 408 -14.38 17.63 22.47
N LEU A 409 -14.35 18.36 21.35
CA LEU A 409 -13.10 18.76 20.71
C LEU A 409 -12.61 20.09 21.29
N PRO A 410 -11.29 20.26 21.45
CA PRO A 410 -10.72 21.54 21.79
C PRO A 410 -10.94 22.55 20.67
N VAL A 411 -11.01 23.83 21.03
CA VAL A 411 -11.06 24.92 20.05
C VAL A 411 -9.64 25.14 19.51
N PRO A 412 -9.43 25.16 18.18
CA PRO A 412 -8.12 25.47 17.62
C PRO A 412 -7.58 26.82 18.13
N ASP A 413 -6.32 26.83 18.55
CA ASP A 413 -5.61 28.04 19.00
C ASP A 413 -4.60 28.47 17.92
N PRO A 414 -4.82 29.62 17.26
CA PRO A 414 -3.87 30.16 16.27
C PRO A 414 -2.42 30.28 16.77
N SER A 415 -2.21 30.45 18.08
CA SER A 415 -0.87 30.50 18.68
C SER A 415 -0.09 29.18 18.53
N ALA A 416 -0.79 28.05 18.37
CA ALA A 416 -0.20 26.74 18.18
C ALA A 416 0.44 26.55 16.79
N SER A 417 0.05 27.34 15.79
CA SER A 417 0.47 27.17 14.39
C SER A 417 1.99 27.07 14.23
N ALA A 418 2.74 27.93 14.92
CA ALA A 418 4.20 27.93 14.86
C ALA A 418 4.83 26.63 15.39
N ARG A 419 4.27 26.05 16.46
CA ARG A 419 4.72 24.76 17.01
C ARG A 419 4.31 23.61 16.10
N LEU A 420 3.09 23.64 15.56
CA LEU A 420 2.57 22.56 14.70
C LEU A 420 3.39 22.38 13.42
N ARG A 421 4.14 23.39 12.97
CA ARG A 421 5.07 23.27 11.84
C ARG A 421 6.12 22.17 12.00
N GLN A 422 6.39 21.69 13.21
CA GLN A 422 7.27 20.54 13.43
C GLN A 422 6.77 19.26 12.71
N PHE A 423 5.45 19.16 12.48
CA PHE A 423 4.80 18.06 11.78
C PHE A 423 4.74 18.25 10.25
N ASP A 424 5.08 19.44 9.73
CA ASP A 424 5.02 19.75 8.29
C ASP A 424 5.85 18.73 7.48
N GLY A 425 5.29 18.21 6.39
CA GLY A 425 6.03 17.30 5.54
C GLY A 425 5.18 16.46 4.62
N SER A 426 5.87 15.60 3.88
CA SER A 426 5.26 14.58 3.04
C SER A 426 5.46 13.23 3.73
N TYR A 427 4.40 12.43 3.84
CA TYR A 427 4.41 11.16 4.55
C TYR A 427 3.86 10.07 3.64
N ARG A 428 4.46 8.88 3.65
CA ARG A 428 4.07 7.79 2.75
C ARG A 428 3.80 6.55 3.57
N SER A 429 2.72 5.84 3.24
CA SER A 429 2.45 4.52 3.82
C SER A 429 3.69 3.65 3.69
N ASN A 430 4.08 2.94 4.75
CA ASN A 430 5.23 2.05 4.75
C ASN A 430 4.99 0.73 3.99
N ARG A 431 3.80 0.60 3.39
CA ARG A 431 3.33 -0.53 2.61
C ARG A 431 3.65 -0.34 1.11
N HIS A 432 4.93 -0.45 0.77
CA HIS A 432 5.43 -0.40 -0.60
C HIS A 432 6.78 -1.13 -0.75
N ASN A 433 7.24 -1.27 -1.99
CA ASN A 433 8.57 -1.78 -2.35
C ASN A 433 9.66 -0.72 -2.09
N TYR A 434 10.73 -1.06 -1.37
CA TYR A 434 11.88 -0.20 -1.08
C TYR A 434 13.13 -0.66 -1.82
N ALA A 435 13.29 -1.96 -2.02
CA ALA A 435 14.19 -2.57 -2.96
C ALA A 435 13.48 -2.80 -4.30
N GLY A 436 14.24 -3.20 -5.32
CA GLY A 436 13.71 -3.46 -6.66
C GLY A 436 13.34 -2.21 -7.45
N PHE A 437 13.15 -2.36 -8.76
CA PHE A 437 12.77 -1.26 -9.66
C PHE A 437 11.29 -0.87 -9.50
N GLU A 438 10.45 -1.77 -8.99
CA GLU A 438 9.03 -1.57 -8.69
C GLU A 438 8.82 -0.44 -7.70
N LYS A 439 9.86 -0.16 -6.89
CA LYS A 439 9.93 1.03 -6.07
C LYS A 439 9.52 2.28 -6.82
N TYR A 440 9.80 2.44 -8.12
CA TYR A 440 9.40 3.66 -8.83
C TYR A 440 7.93 3.65 -9.29
N PHE A 441 7.44 2.48 -9.71
CA PHE A 441 6.15 2.33 -10.39
C PHE A 441 4.98 2.09 -9.42
N SER A 442 5.27 1.58 -8.22
CA SER A 442 4.28 1.21 -7.21
C SER A 442 4.25 2.15 -6.00
N LEU A 443 4.85 3.36 -6.09
CA LEU A 443 4.85 4.29 -4.96
C LEU A 443 3.45 4.80 -4.68
N PRO A 444 2.95 4.63 -3.44
CA PRO A 444 1.79 5.36 -2.99
C PRO A 444 2.07 6.86 -3.06
N ASP A 445 1.07 7.60 -3.53
CA ASP A 445 1.07 9.05 -3.40
C ASP A 445 1.19 9.42 -1.92
N PRO A 446 2.10 10.34 -1.56
CA PRO A 446 2.28 10.70 -0.18
C PRO A 446 1.15 11.63 0.29
N LEU A 447 0.85 11.54 1.58
CA LEU A 447 0.01 12.49 2.30
C LEU A 447 0.84 13.72 2.67
N ASN A 448 0.33 14.90 2.37
CA ASN A 448 0.99 16.16 2.73
C ASN A 448 0.37 16.71 4.00
N VAL A 449 1.21 16.96 5.00
CA VAL A 449 0.84 17.51 6.31
C VAL A 449 1.35 18.94 6.38
N ALA A 450 0.49 19.88 6.77
CA ALA A 450 0.86 21.27 6.97
C ALA A 450 0.08 21.90 8.12
N ALA A 451 0.76 22.69 8.95
CA ALA A 451 0.13 23.55 9.94
C ALA A 451 -0.64 24.70 9.27
N SER A 452 -1.88 24.92 9.72
CA SER A 452 -2.73 26.03 9.28
C SER A 452 -2.57 27.25 10.20
N PRO A 453 -2.81 28.48 9.71
CA PRO A 453 -2.77 29.70 10.53
C PRO A 453 -3.76 29.72 11.70
N ASP A 454 -4.84 28.93 11.64
CA ASP A 454 -5.87 28.85 12.67
C ASP A 454 -5.54 27.88 13.82
N GLY A 455 -4.36 27.25 13.80
CA GLY A 455 -3.94 26.30 14.82
C GLY A 455 -4.42 24.87 14.59
N THR A 456 -4.89 24.55 13.37
CA THR A 456 -5.16 23.16 12.94
C THR A 456 -4.00 22.58 12.14
N LEU A 457 -4.02 21.26 11.97
CA LEU A 457 -3.16 20.51 11.06
C LEU A 457 -3.99 20.06 9.85
N ILE A 458 -3.55 20.38 8.63
CA ILE A 458 -4.21 19.91 7.40
C ILE A 458 -3.45 18.72 6.86
N ILE A 459 -4.14 17.59 6.69
CA ILE A 459 -3.59 16.41 6.00
C ILE A 459 -4.30 16.30 4.65
N THR A 460 -3.53 16.35 3.57
CA THR A 460 -4.03 16.29 2.20
C THR A 460 -3.60 15.00 1.52
N GLY A 461 -4.59 14.21 1.10
CA GLY A 461 -4.39 13.00 0.29
C GLY A 461 -5.24 13.02 -0.98
N SER A 462 -5.45 11.86 -1.58
CA SER A 462 -6.30 11.70 -2.78
C SER A 462 -7.77 12.04 -2.54
N SER A 463 -8.26 11.90 -1.31
CA SER A 463 -9.61 12.29 -0.89
C SER A 463 -9.77 13.80 -0.63
N GLY A 464 -8.69 14.58 -0.76
CA GLY A 464 -8.67 16.01 -0.47
C GLY A 464 -8.12 16.34 0.93
N PRO A 465 -8.17 17.63 1.31
CA PRO A 465 -7.67 18.10 2.61
C PRO A 465 -8.67 17.81 3.73
N VAL A 466 -8.17 17.32 4.85
CA VAL A 466 -8.93 17.18 6.10
C VAL A 466 -8.20 17.97 7.19
N ALA A 467 -8.96 18.81 7.92
CA ALA A 467 -8.44 19.58 9.04
C ALA A 467 -8.51 18.75 10.32
N TYR A 468 -7.47 18.84 11.14
CA TYR A 468 -7.37 18.16 12.42
C TYR A 468 -7.02 19.14 13.54
N VAL A 469 -7.62 18.93 14.70
CA VAL A 469 -7.29 19.63 15.94
C VAL A 469 -6.50 18.73 16.87
N GLU A 470 -5.48 19.28 17.53
CA GLU A 470 -4.70 18.54 18.51
C GLU A 470 -5.50 18.34 19.79
N VAL A 471 -5.67 17.08 20.21
CA VAL A 471 -6.42 16.72 21.42
C VAL A 471 -5.51 16.35 22.59
N GLU A 472 -4.32 15.83 22.28
CA GLU A 472 -3.22 15.53 23.19
C GLU A 472 -1.91 15.79 22.42
N PRO A 473 -0.77 16.03 23.09
CA PRO A 473 0.49 16.27 22.39
C PRO A 473 0.80 15.21 21.31
N GLY A 474 0.83 15.63 20.04
CA GLY A 474 1.07 14.75 18.90
C GLY A 474 -0.11 13.83 18.51
N VAL A 475 -1.30 14.04 19.05
CA VAL A 475 -2.55 13.32 18.73
C VAL A 475 -3.57 14.30 18.17
N PHE A 476 -4.10 13.96 17.00
CA PHE A 476 -4.90 14.85 16.18
C PHE A 476 -6.21 14.19 15.77
N SER A 477 -7.30 14.91 15.91
CA SER A 477 -8.65 14.44 15.60
C SER A 477 -9.29 15.29 14.52
N PRO A 478 -10.12 14.71 13.63
CA PRO A 478 -10.82 15.49 12.62
C PRO A 478 -11.56 16.68 13.26
N ALA A 479 -11.30 17.88 12.76
CA ALA A 479 -11.83 19.12 13.32
C ALA A 479 -13.34 19.29 13.06
N ASP A 480 -13.90 18.54 12.11
CA ASP A 480 -15.33 18.48 11.82
C ASP A 480 -16.12 17.58 12.80
N GLY A 481 -15.44 16.92 13.74
CA GLY A 481 -16.06 15.99 14.69
C GLY A 481 -16.30 14.58 14.14
N SER A 482 -15.89 14.30 12.90
CA SER A 482 -16.03 12.96 12.32
C SER A 482 -15.18 11.92 13.06
N ARG A 483 -15.65 10.67 13.03
CA ARG A 483 -14.98 9.51 13.64
C ARG A 483 -14.63 8.49 12.57
N PRO A 484 -13.55 8.71 11.80
CA PRO A 484 -13.11 7.74 10.81
C PRO A 484 -12.80 6.40 11.48
N ALA A 485 -13.01 5.30 10.76
CA ALA A 485 -12.79 3.97 11.31
C ALA A 485 -11.33 3.80 11.81
N ASP A 486 -10.37 4.30 11.03
CA ASP A 486 -8.95 4.30 11.39
C ASP A 486 -8.63 5.16 12.62
N GLY A 487 -9.52 6.05 13.06
CA GLY A 487 -9.39 6.84 14.29
C GLY A 487 -8.50 8.07 14.16
N ASP A 488 -8.04 8.58 15.31
CA ASP A 488 -7.19 9.78 15.41
C ASP A 488 -5.82 9.57 14.78
N VAL A 489 -5.20 10.65 14.30
CA VAL A 489 -3.81 10.63 13.81
C VAL A 489 -2.85 10.79 14.98
N VAL A 490 -1.87 9.91 15.09
CA VAL A 490 -0.86 9.92 16.16
C VAL A 490 0.52 10.02 15.52
N PHE A 491 1.26 11.07 15.85
CA PHE A 491 2.66 11.24 15.45
C PHE A 491 3.58 10.61 16.49
N HIS A 492 4.46 9.71 16.03
CA HIS A 492 5.47 9.07 16.86
C HIS A 492 6.66 10.00 17.06
N ALA A 493 7.08 10.19 18.32
CA ALA A 493 8.23 11.01 18.66
C ALA A 493 9.48 10.13 18.77
N ALA A 494 10.47 10.39 17.90
CA ALA A 494 11.76 9.75 17.94
C ALA A 494 12.58 10.19 19.16
N ALA A 495 13.63 9.43 19.48
CA ALA A 495 14.50 9.69 20.65
C ALA A 495 15.21 11.06 20.61
N ASP A 496 15.38 11.64 19.42
CA ASP A 496 15.96 12.97 19.22
C ASP A 496 14.94 14.12 19.30
N GLY A 497 13.68 13.80 19.61
CA GLY A 497 12.56 14.75 19.69
C GLY A 497 11.94 15.11 18.34
N SER A 498 12.43 14.54 17.24
CA SER A 498 11.79 14.68 15.92
C SER A 498 10.59 13.75 15.77
N TYR A 499 9.77 13.97 14.74
CA TYR A 499 8.69 13.07 14.34
C TYR A 499 9.09 12.37 13.04
N ASP A 500 9.15 11.04 13.08
CA ASP A 500 9.66 10.18 12.02
C ASP A 500 8.55 9.50 11.21
N PHE A 501 7.41 9.21 11.82
CA PHE A 501 6.19 8.72 11.16
C PHE A 501 4.92 9.11 11.92
N PHE A 502 3.77 8.95 11.27
CA PHE A 502 2.48 8.95 11.95
C PHE A 502 1.68 7.70 11.64
N MET A 503 0.67 7.44 12.48
CA MET A 503 -0.24 6.31 12.35
C MET A 503 -1.67 6.79 12.58
N TYR A 504 -2.63 5.98 12.18
CA TYR A 504 -4.00 6.14 12.65
C TYR A 504 -4.23 5.24 13.87
N ARG A 505 -4.93 5.76 14.88
CA ARG A 505 -5.07 5.18 16.21
C ARG A 505 -5.61 3.75 16.20
N ASN A 506 -6.53 3.43 15.29
CA ASN A 506 -7.12 2.11 15.08
C ASN A 506 -6.52 1.35 13.88
N ASN A 507 -5.36 1.73 13.37
CA ASN A 507 -4.71 1.04 12.26
C ASN A 507 -3.28 0.58 12.64
N PRO A 508 -3.15 -0.51 13.42
CA PRO A 508 -1.88 -0.93 13.98
C PRO A 508 -0.92 -1.55 12.95
N ALA A 509 -1.42 -1.98 11.79
CA ALA A 509 -0.66 -2.76 10.80
C ALA A 509 0.12 -1.91 9.79
N MET A 510 -0.09 -0.59 9.78
CA MET A 510 0.48 0.34 8.82
C MET A 510 0.90 1.63 9.50
N VAL A 511 2.02 2.20 9.05
CA VAL A 511 2.45 3.55 9.45
C VAL A 511 2.76 4.39 8.21
N TYR A 512 2.85 5.71 8.38
CA TYR A 512 3.18 6.66 7.34
C TYR A 512 4.53 7.29 7.63
N ASP A 513 5.58 6.78 6.99
CA ASP A 513 6.96 7.23 7.13
C ASP A 513 7.09 8.66 6.58
N ARG A 514 7.78 9.54 7.30
CA ARG A 514 8.13 10.87 6.79
C ARG A 514 9.11 10.73 5.62
N VAL A 515 8.73 11.26 4.47
CA VAL A 515 9.52 11.21 3.24
C VAL A 515 10.67 12.23 3.35
N PRO A 516 11.94 11.77 3.25
CA PRO A 516 13.07 12.68 3.22
C PRO A 516 12.99 13.66 2.04
N TRP A 517 13.50 14.88 2.20
CA TRP A 517 13.44 15.94 1.17
C TRP A 517 13.96 15.48 -0.20
N TYR A 518 14.99 14.62 -0.22
CA TYR A 518 15.61 14.13 -1.44
C TYR A 518 14.79 13.02 -2.14
N ALA A 519 13.85 12.40 -1.42
CA ALA A 519 12.93 11.37 -1.93
C ALA A 519 11.53 11.92 -2.22
N MET A 520 11.30 13.22 -1.98
CA MET A 520 10.06 13.89 -2.34
C MET A 520 9.90 13.92 -3.87
N LYS A 521 8.70 13.60 -4.36
CA LYS A 521 8.39 13.59 -5.79
C LYS A 521 8.67 14.94 -6.45
N SER A 522 8.27 16.03 -5.80
CA SER A 522 8.50 17.40 -6.27
C SER A 522 9.98 17.74 -6.42
N PHE A 523 10.81 17.35 -5.43
CA PHE A 523 12.27 17.52 -5.52
C PHE A 523 12.86 16.71 -6.68
N GLY A 524 12.47 15.44 -6.79
CA GLY A 524 12.92 14.57 -7.87
C GLY A 524 12.55 15.09 -9.26
N ASP A 525 11.30 15.54 -9.46
CA ASP A 525 10.82 16.08 -10.73
C ASP A 525 11.48 17.42 -11.09
N ASN A 526 11.72 18.30 -10.11
CA ASN A 526 12.47 19.54 -10.32
C ASN A 526 13.94 19.27 -10.68
N LEU A 527 14.60 18.35 -9.97
CA LEU A 527 15.98 17.96 -10.26
C LEU A 527 16.10 17.38 -11.67
N LYS A 528 15.22 16.44 -12.03
CA LYS A 528 15.12 15.88 -13.37
C LYS A 528 14.96 16.95 -14.43
N THR A 529 14.02 17.89 -14.22
CA THR A 529 13.73 18.94 -15.20
C THR A 529 14.93 19.87 -15.37
N ALA A 530 15.52 20.35 -14.27
CA ALA A 530 16.68 21.23 -14.31
C ALA A 530 17.90 20.55 -14.95
N ALA A 531 18.22 19.32 -14.53
CA ALA A 531 19.31 18.54 -15.13
C ALA A 531 19.03 18.25 -16.61
N GLY A 532 17.81 17.88 -16.96
CA GLY A 532 17.37 17.62 -18.33
C GLY A 532 17.55 18.83 -19.24
N LEU A 533 17.20 20.03 -18.79
CA LEU A 533 17.43 21.27 -19.54
C LEU A 533 18.92 21.53 -19.81
N VAL A 534 19.78 21.31 -18.81
CA VAL A 534 21.24 21.41 -18.99
C VAL A 534 21.75 20.35 -19.96
N LEU A 535 21.30 19.10 -19.84
CA LEU A 535 21.70 18.03 -20.75
C LEU A 535 21.23 18.30 -22.19
N ALA A 536 20.03 18.85 -22.39
CA ALA A 536 19.50 19.16 -23.73
C ALA A 536 20.36 20.16 -24.50
N THR A 537 21.16 21.00 -23.81
CA THR A 537 22.09 21.92 -24.47
C THR A 537 23.18 21.23 -25.30
N VAL A 538 23.46 19.93 -25.08
CA VAL A 538 24.42 19.16 -25.91
C VAL A 538 23.95 19.03 -27.35
N LEU A 539 22.63 19.15 -27.62
CA LEU A 539 22.07 19.16 -28.97
C LEU A 539 22.57 20.36 -29.79
N LEU A 540 23.02 21.43 -29.14
CA LEU A 540 23.65 22.57 -29.79
C LEU A 540 25.04 22.22 -30.34
N TRP A 541 25.73 21.22 -29.80
CA TRP A 541 27.09 20.87 -30.26
C TRP A 541 27.14 20.44 -31.74
N PRO A 542 26.34 19.47 -32.23
CA PRO A 542 26.33 19.12 -33.65
C PRO A 542 25.77 20.26 -34.52
N LEU A 543 24.79 21.03 -34.04
CA LEU A 543 24.25 22.18 -34.76
C LEU A 543 25.30 23.27 -34.98
N LEU A 544 26.06 23.61 -33.93
CA LEU A 544 27.16 24.56 -34.01
C LEU A 544 28.31 24.04 -34.87
N ALA A 545 28.61 22.73 -34.84
CA ALA A 545 29.59 22.12 -35.71
C ALA A 545 29.17 22.21 -37.19
N LEU A 546 27.90 21.93 -37.50
CA LEU A 546 27.34 22.06 -38.84
C LEU A 546 27.35 23.52 -39.31
N PHE A 547 26.89 24.45 -38.47
CA PHE A 547 26.92 25.89 -38.75
C PHE A 547 28.35 26.37 -39.05
N ARG A 548 29.33 26.00 -38.21
CA ARG A 548 30.75 26.33 -38.43
C ARG A 548 31.24 25.75 -39.76
N ARG A 549 30.88 24.52 -40.09
CA ARG A 549 31.24 23.87 -41.36
C ARG A 549 30.63 24.60 -42.57
N MET A 550 29.35 24.99 -42.50
CA MET A 550 28.66 25.73 -43.55
C MET A 550 29.26 27.13 -43.76
N HIS A 551 29.64 27.80 -42.68
CA HIS A 551 30.19 29.16 -42.71
C HIS A 551 31.72 29.23 -42.71
N LYS A 552 32.41 28.09 -42.81
CA LYS A 552 33.89 27.99 -42.81
C LYS A 552 34.57 28.66 -41.60
N ILE A 553 33.90 28.63 -40.43
CA ILE A 553 34.42 29.20 -39.18
C ILE A 553 35.33 28.13 -38.52
N PRO A 554 36.59 28.47 -38.14
CA PRO A 554 37.49 27.55 -37.45
C PRO A 554 36.88 27.04 -36.14
N ASP A 555 37.10 25.76 -35.82
CA ASP A 555 36.63 25.18 -34.57
C ASP A 555 37.58 25.52 -33.41
N PRO A 556 37.16 26.26 -32.37
CA PRO A 556 37.99 26.52 -31.20
C PRO A 556 38.35 25.25 -30.39
N SER A 557 37.73 24.10 -30.63
CA SER A 557 38.09 22.79 -30.03
C SER A 557 39.18 22.03 -30.81
N ALA A 558 40.29 22.71 -31.08
CA ALA A 558 41.34 22.22 -32.00
C ALA A 558 42.02 20.87 -31.67
N PRO A 559 42.14 20.38 -30.41
CA PRO A 559 42.83 19.11 -30.15
C PRO A 559 41.87 17.91 -30.09
N LYS A 560 42.30 16.75 -30.65
CA LYS A 560 41.53 15.49 -30.67
C LYS A 560 40.88 15.09 -29.32
N PRO A 561 41.55 15.24 -28.15
CA PRO A 561 40.94 14.98 -26.84
C PRO A 561 39.66 15.77 -26.56
N ALA A 562 39.56 17.01 -27.06
CA ALA A 562 38.38 17.86 -26.89
C ALA A 562 37.16 17.31 -27.64
N GLY A 563 37.37 16.80 -28.86
CA GLY A 563 36.31 16.15 -29.63
C GLY A 563 35.80 14.88 -28.94
N ILE A 564 36.72 14.03 -28.45
CA ILE A 564 36.39 12.79 -27.74
C ILE A 564 35.59 13.08 -26.47
N ALA A 565 36.01 14.06 -25.66
CA ALA A 565 35.32 14.45 -24.43
C ALA A 565 33.87 14.90 -24.68
N ARG A 566 33.62 15.67 -25.76
CA ARG A 566 32.25 16.07 -26.17
C ARG A 566 31.43 14.89 -26.67
N TRP A 567 32.02 13.98 -27.45
CA TRP A 567 31.30 12.78 -27.87
C TRP A 567 30.87 11.92 -26.69
N ILE A 568 31.77 11.64 -25.75
CA ILE A 568 31.46 10.86 -24.55
C ILE A 568 30.33 11.51 -23.74
N ALA A 569 30.47 12.79 -23.39
CA ALA A 569 29.47 13.51 -22.59
C ALA A 569 28.14 13.69 -23.35
N GLY A 570 28.19 13.95 -24.66
CA GLY A 570 27.01 14.15 -25.50
C GLY A 570 26.23 12.87 -25.71
N SER A 571 26.92 11.74 -25.92
CA SER A 571 26.31 10.41 -25.98
C SER A 571 25.68 10.02 -24.64
N ALA A 572 26.38 10.25 -23.51
CA ALA A 572 25.82 10.01 -22.18
C ALA A 572 24.55 10.85 -21.94
N ALA A 573 24.62 12.15 -22.27
CA ALA A 573 23.50 13.08 -22.09
C ALA A 573 22.30 12.71 -22.95
N LEU A 574 22.50 12.39 -24.23
CA LEU A 574 21.41 11.99 -25.13
C LEU A 574 20.77 10.68 -24.69
N ALA A 575 21.58 9.67 -24.35
CA ALA A 575 21.09 8.39 -23.85
C ALA A 575 20.27 8.56 -22.57
N LEU A 576 20.73 9.40 -21.64
CA LEU A 576 20.03 9.65 -20.38
C LEU A 576 18.75 10.46 -20.56
N LEU A 577 18.74 11.43 -21.49
CA LEU A 577 17.53 12.16 -21.85
C LEU A 577 16.46 11.23 -22.44
N VAL A 578 16.86 10.34 -23.36
CA VAL A 578 15.95 9.33 -23.92
C VAL A 578 15.46 8.39 -22.83
N PHE A 579 16.35 7.93 -21.94
CA PHE A 579 15.97 7.09 -20.81
C PHE A 579 14.91 7.74 -19.93
N VAL A 580 15.17 8.94 -19.41
CA VAL A 580 14.34 9.60 -18.39
C VAL A 580 13.04 10.18 -18.96
N PHE A 581 13.08 10.75 -20.18
CA PHE A 581 11.93 11.48 -20.74
C PHE A 581 11.16 10.72 -21.81
N VAL A 582 11.66 9.57 -22.27
CA VAL A 582 10.96 8.73 -23.25
C VAL A 582 10.72 7.34 -22.69
N LEU A 583 11.77 6.61 -22.31
CA LEU A 583 11.65 5.19 -21.95
C LEU A 583 10.97 4.98 -20.59
N VAL A 584 11.32 5.76 -19.56
CA VAL A 584 10.67 5.67 -18.24
C VAL A 584 9.18 6.03 -18.30
N PRO A 585 8.76 7.15 -18.91
CA PRO A 585 7.34 7.46 -19.09
C PRO A 585 6.61 6.40 -19.92
N TRP A 586 7.24 5.89 -20.99
CA TRP A 586 6.68 4.83 -21.80
C TRP A 586 6.36 3.58 -20.97
N ILE A 587 7.31 3.06 -20.20
CA ILE A 587 7.08 1.93 -19.27
C ILE A 587 6.00 2.27 -18.24
N SER A 588 6.00 3.48 -17.69
CA SER A 588 5.04 3.88 -16.66
C SER A 588 3.60 3.98 -17.19
N SER A 589 3.44 4.35 -18.47
CA SER A 589 2.15 4.51 -19.12
C SER A 589 1.63 3.22 -19.77
N ASP A 590 2.54 2.27 -20.04
CA ASP A 590 2.21 1.02 -20.68
C ASP A 590 1.73 0.03 -19.61
N VAL A 591 0.42 0.11 -19.36
CA VAL A 591 -0.27 -0.78 -18.44
C VAL A 591 -0.03 -2.23 -18.85
N GLU A 592 0.07 -2.54 -20.15
CA GLU A 592 0.29 -3.90 -20.63
C GLU A 592 1.67 -4.42 -20.23
N ILE A 593 2.74 -3.63 -20.32
CA ILE A 593 4.09 -4.04 -19.87
C ILE A 593 4.13 -4.29 -18.35
N LEU A 594 3.56 -3.39 -17.55
CA LEU A 594 3.53 -3.54 -16.10
C LEU A 594 2.61 -4.69 -15.67
N THR A 595 1.49 -4.86 -16.37
CA THR A 595 0.53 -5.93 -16.16
C THR A 595 1.14 -7.28 -16.53
N ILE A 596 1.76 -7.40 -17.71
CA ILE A 596 2.52 -8.60 -18.12
C ILE A 596 3.61 -8.92 -17.11
N TYR A 597 4.39 -7.93 -16.66
CA TYR A 597 5.42 -8.16 -15.66
C TYR A 597 4.83 -8.66 -14.32
N MET A 598 3.80 -7.99 -13.81
CA MET A 598 3.13 -8.36 -12.56
C MET A 598 2.39 -9.71 -12.65
N GLN A 599 1.92 -10.10 -13.84
CA GLN A 599 1.09 -11.28 -14.05
C GLN A 599 1.87 -12.49 -14.55
N THR A 600 2.66 -12.35 -15.62
CA THR A 600 3.38 -13.45 -16.28
C THR A 600 4.71 -13.79 -15.62
N GLN A 601 5.16 -12.97 -14.66
CA GLN A 601 6.40 -13.17 -13.92
C GLN A 601 7.68 -13.14 -14.79
N ALA A 602 7.56 -12.89 -16.10
CA ALA A 602 8.70 -12.76 -16.99
C ALA A 602 9.12 -11.30 -17.06
N VAL A 603 10.34 -10.99 -16.62
CA VAL A 603 10.97 -9.68 -16.87
C VAL A 603 11.04 -9.48 -18.40
N PRO A 604 10.26 -8.56 -19.00
CA PRO A 604 10.23 -8.42 -20.44
C PRO A 604 11.63 -8.03 -20.94
N ALA A 605 12.11 -8.64 -22.03
CA ALA A 605 13.42 -8.31 -22.59
C ALA A 605 13.57 -6.80 -22.89
N ALA A 606 12.46 -6.14 -23.24
CA ALA A 606 12.38 -4.69 -23.39
C ALA A 606 12.69 -3.94 -22.09
N LEU A 607 12.12 -4.38 -20.96
CA LEU A 607 12.36 -3.79 -19.65
C LEU A 607 13.83 -3.97 -19.22
N THR A 608 14.40 -5.16 -19.39
CA THR A 608 15.82 -5.44 -19.15
C THR A 608 16.72 -4.52 -19.99
N ALA A 609 16.41 -4.37 -21.28
CA ALA A 609 17.16 -3.51 -22.18
C ALA A 609 17.11 -2.03 -21.74
N VAL A 610 15.92 -1.54 -21.37
CA VAL A 610 15.75 -0.16 -20.88
C VAL A 610 16.54 0.06 -19.59
N LEU A 611 16.41 -0.82 -18.59
CA LEU A 611 17.08 -0.68 -17.29
C LEU A 611 18.59 -0.95 -17.34
N THR A 612 19.11 -1.51 -18.43
CA THR A 612 20.56 -1.63 -18.68
C THR A 612 21.18 -0.31 -19.16
N LEU A 613 20.41 0.56 -19.81
CA LEU A 613 20.90 1.80 -20.40
C LEU A 613 21.61 2.72 -19.38
N PRO A 614 21.12 2.91 -18.14
CA PRO A 614 21.82 3.67 -17.12
C PRO A 614 23.22 3.15 -16.78
N VAL A 615 23.48 1.84 -16.88
CA VAL A 615 24.81 1.26 -16.64
C VAL A 615 25.81 1.75 -17.68
N ILE A 616 25.39 1.79 -18.95
CA ILE A 616 26.20 2.33 -20.05
C ILE A 616 26.43 3.83 -19.83
N VAL A 617 25.38 4.58 -19.46
CA VAL A 617 25.47 6.01 -19.16
C VAL A 617 26.42 6.28 -17.99
N LEU A 618 26.43 5.43 -16.96
CA LEU A 618 27.32 5.55 -15.81
C LEU A 618 28.79 5.46 -16.26
N VAL A 619 29.14 4.46 -17.07
CA VAL A 619 30.51 4.31 -17.61
C VAL A 619 30.91 5.52 -18.44
N LEU A 620 30.04 6.01 -19.32
CA LEU A 620 30.29 7.21 -20.11
C LEU A 620 30.43 8.46 -19.23
N THR A 621 29.63 8.56 -18.17
CA THR A 621 29.70 9.69 -17.22
C THR A 621 31.00 9.68 -16.45
N VAL A 622 31.51 8.52 -16.00
CA VAL A 622 32.84 8.41 -15.39
C VAL A 622 33.93 8.87 -16.36
N ALA A 623 33.86 8.46 -17.63
CA ALA A 623 34.80 8.93 -18.64
C ALA A 623 34.69 10.46 -18.92
N ALA A 624 33.47 11.02 -18.88
CA ALA A 624 33.24 12.45 -18.99
C ALA A 624 33.82 13.23 -17.79
N ILE A 625 33.66 12.71 -16.56
CA ILE A 625 34.27 13.25 -15.34
C ILE A 625 35.79 13.31 -15.49
N LEU A 626 36.42 12.20 -15.90
CA LEU A 626 37.87 12.15 -16.10
C LEU A 626 38.35 13.15 -17.17
N SER A 627 37.51 13.46 -18.16
CA SER A 627 37.79 14.44 -19.21
C SER A 627 37.70 15.90 -18.74
N THR A 628 37.11 16.18 -17.56
CA THR A 628 37.08 17.54 -16.98
C THR A 628 38.46 18.02 -16.53
N VAL A 629 39.28 17.13 -15.97
CA VAL A 629 40.63 17.47 -15.47
C VAL A 629 41.54 18.03 -16.56
N PRO A 630 41.75 17.36 -17.71
CA PRO A 630 42.57 17.92 -18.78
C PRO A 630 41.92 19.15 -19.43
N ALA A 631 40.59 19.25 -19.46
CA ALA A 631 39.91 20.45 -19.95
C ALA A 631 40.27 21.70 -19.13
N TRP A 632 40.34 21.58 -17.79
CA TRP A 632 40.71 22.68 -16.91
C TRP A 632 42.22 22.90 -16.82
N ARG A 633 43.03 21.84 -16.80
CA ARG A 633 44.50 21.94 -16.68
C ARG A 633 45.21 22.37 -17.96
N SER A 634 44.76 21.86 -19.10
CA SER A 634 45.42 22.12 -20.40
C SER A 634 44.72 23.21 -21.21
N GLU A 635 43.68 23.83 -20.63
CA GLU A 635 42.95 24.99 -21.16
C GLU A 635 42.53 24.92 -22.65
N TYR A 636 42.33 23.73 -23.21
CA TYR A 636 42.03 23.58 -24.64
C TYR A 636 40.60 23.99 -25.03
N TRP A 637 39.80 24.49 -24.09
CA TRP A 637 38.50 25.12 -24.30
C TRP A 637 38.50 26.51 -23.67
N THR A 638 37.77 27.44 -24.28
CA THR A 638 37.53 28.74 -23.65
C THR A 638 36.78 28.57 -22.33
N LEU A 639 36.92 29.53 -21.40
CA LEU A 639 36.26 29.49 -20.10
C LEU A 639 34.74 29.17 -20.20
N PRO A 640 33.94 29.78 -21.10
CA PRO A 640 32.54 29.41 -21.27
C PRO A 640 32.31 27.94 -21.63
N HIS A 641 33.15 27.35 -22.48
CA HIS A 641 33.02 25.94 -22.87
C HIS A 641 33.44 25.00 -21.73
N ARG A 642 34.45 25.37 -20.93
CA ARG A 642 34.86 24.60 -19.74
C ARG A 642 33.75 24.60 -18.68
N VAL A 643 33.16 25.75 -18.42
CA VAL A 643 32.03 25.91 -17.51
C VAL A 643 30.83 25.12 -18.02
N HIS A 644 30.47 25.24 -19.30
CA HIS A 644 29.37 24.49 -19.91
C HIS A 644 29.57 22.98 -19.83
N TYR A 645 30.74 22.48 -20.20
CA TYR A 645 31.06 21.05 -20.11
C TYR A 645 30.97 20.54 -18.67
N THR A 646 31.48 21.32 -17.71
CA THR A 646 31.39 20.98 -16.28
C THR A 646 29.94 20.95 -15.81
N ALA A 647 29.09 21.88 -16.28
CA ALA A 647 27.66 21.87 -15.98
C ALA A 647 26.95 20.64 -16.56
N VAL A 648 27.28 20.23 -17.79
CA VAL A 648 26.76 19.00 -18.40
C VAL A 648 27.15 17.77 -17.57
N VAL A 649 28.42 17.67 -17.15
CA VAL A 649 28.90 16.57 -16.28
C VAL A 649 28.18 16.59 -14.92
N GLY A 650 27.99 17.76 -14.32
CA GLY A 650 27.22 17.92 -13.08
C GLY A 650 25.76 17.46 -13.24
N ALA A 651 25.11 17.80 -14.36
CA ALA A 651 23.76 17.37 -14.66
C ALA A 651 23.67 15.85 -14.91
N LEU A 652 24.68 15.22 -15.52
CA LEU A 652 24.76 13.76 -15.65
C LEU A 652 24.81 13.08 -14.28
N ILE A 653 25.65 13.57 -13.36
CA ILE A 653 25.77 13.03 -12.00
C ILE A 653 24.45 13.20 -11.25
N ALA A 654 23.83 14.38 -11.31
CA ALA A 654 22.56 14.66 -10.64
C ALA A 654 21.43 13.75 -11.15
N MET A 655 21.36 13.53 -12.47
CA MET A 655 20.34 12.67 -13.07
C MET A 655 20.60 11.19 -12.79
N LEU A 656 21.86 10.73 -12.80
CA LEU A 656 22.21 9.35 -12.37
C LEU A 656 21.96 9.11 -10.88
N TRP A 657 22.15 10.12 -10.04
CA TRP A 657 21.73 10.07 -8.64
C TRP A 657 20.22 9.91 -8.52
N TRP A 658 19.44 10.63 -9.33
CA TRP A 658 17.97 10.45 -9.38
C TRP A 658 17.58 9.03 -9.83
N VAL A 659 18.24 8.48 -10.86
CA VAL A 659 18.05 7.07 -11.29
C VAL A 659 18.32 6.13 -10.11
N ASN A 660 19.39 6.36 -9.35
CA ASN A 660 19.75 5.56 -8.19
C ASN A 660 18.75 5.64 -7.03
N VAL A 661 18.28 6.83 -6.68
CA VAL A 661 17.27 6.99 -5.61
C VAL A 661 15.98 6.24 -5.93
N ASN A 662 15.66 6.05 -7.21
CA ASN A 662 14.45 5.39 -7.68
C ASN A 662 14.68 3.92 -8.11
N ASN A 663 15.85 3.35 -7.85
CA ASN A 663 16.20 1.95 -8.19
C ASN A 663 16.02 1.60 -9.69
N LEU A 664 16.21 2.57 -10.58
CA LEU A 664 15.99 2.37 -12.03
C LEU A 664 17.22 1.76 -12.71
N TRP A 665 17.65 0.58 -12.24
CA TRP A 665 18.80 -0.17 -12.75
C TRP A 665 18.43 -1.62 -13.07
N VAL A 666 19.13 -2.22 -14.02
CA VAL A 666 18.97 -3.65 -14.37
C VAL A 666 19.26 -4.58 -13.19
N PHE A 667 20.14 -4.18 -12.26
CA PHE A 667 20.46 -4.97 -11.06
C PHE A 667 19.36 -4.93 -9.98
N CYS A 668 18.30 -4.16 -10.23
CA CYS A 668 17.13 -4.08 -9.38
C CYS A 668 15.94 -4.86 -9.97
N LEU A 669 16.15 -5.61 -11.06
CA LEU A 669 15.20 -6.58 -11.62
C LEU A 669 15.23 -7.90 -10.85
#